data_AF-A0A368B795-F1
#
_entry.id   AF-A0A368B795-F1
#
_cell.length_a   1.000
_cell.length_b   1.000
_cell.length_c   1.000
_cell.angle_alpha   90.00
_cell.angle_beta   90.00
_cell.angle_gamma   90.00
#
_symmetry.space_group_name_H-M   'P 1'
#
loop_
_entity.id
_entity.type
_entity.pdbx_description
1 polymer ?
#
loop_
_entity_poly.entity_id
_entity_poly.type
_entity_poly.pdbx_seq_one_letter_code
_entity_poly.pdbx_strand_id
1 'polypeptide(L)'
;MLTMSSPTIIYTITDEAPALATRSLLPIIHRFTSSSGIRVETRDISLAARILAVFPDFLEESQQCSDALAELGALAQTPEANIIKLPNISASIPQLKAAIKELQEHGYSLPDYPAAPSTPEEIDIKARYDRVKGSAVNPVLREGNSDRRAPKAVKQYARNNPHSMGTWSENSKTNVATMSAGDFRYREKSITAESATTFQIEFVDPHGSTGVLKPAAPLLAGEVLDASVMSLKALSSFLDHQIAHAKEEGLLFSLHMKATMMKVSDPVIFGQCVRAYFKKLVEKHEPLLDELGVDFNNGVGDLLSKVETLPQEKHEEIKADLQACYDKGPALAMVNSDRGITNLHVPSDVIIDASMPAMIRDSGKMWNARGERQDTLAVIPDSSYAGIYQATIEFCREHGAFDPATMGTVPNVGLMAQKAEEYGSHDKTFQAPADGTIRIVDGDGNVLIEHSVEKGDLWRACQTKDAPIRDWVKLAVTRARATGSPAVFWLDENRGHDSQIITKVQANLAEHDTESLDIRILPPVDACRFTLERLKAGQDTISVTGNVLRDYLTDLFPILEVGTSAKMLSIVPLMNGGGLFETGAGGSAPKHVQQFNAENHLRWDSLGEFLALAVSLEHVAGKFSSTKARILSEALDEASTQYLLNDRAPSRKCGELDNRGTHFYLALYWARALAAQDEDHELSAEFTSLANQLEKAEETIMEELTAIQGQNIEIGGYYRPDGATADAAMRASQTLNSIISS
;
A
#
# COMPACT_ATOMS: atom_id res chain seq x y z
N MET A 1 2.45 -43.43 5.62
CA MET A 1 2.94 -42.17 6.20
C MET A 1 3.72 -41.46 5.12
N LEU A 2 3.12 -40.45 4.48
CA LEU A 2 3.85 -39.57 3.57
C LEU A 2 4.90 -38.86 4.41
N THR A 3 6.18 -39.01 4.06
CA THR A 3 7.27 -38.22 4.63
C THR A 3 6.94 -36.75 4.40
N MET A 4 6.52 -36.04 5.44
CA MET A 4 6.33 -34.59 5.35
C MET A 4 7.67 -33.97 4.98
N SER A 5 7.72 -33.27 3.85
CA SER A 5 8.84 -32.39 3.51
C SER A 5 9.05 -31.40 4.64
N SER A 6 10.32 -31.07 4.94
CA SER A 6 10.65 -30.07 5.95
C SER A 6 9.90 -28.75 5.68
N PRO A 7 9.25 -28.14 6.70
CA PRO A 7 8.54 -26.87 6.52
C PRO A 7 9.50 -25.82 5.96
N THR A 8 9.08 -25.14 4.90
CA THR A 8 9.89 -24.16 4.18
C THR A 8 9.22 -22.81 4.22
N ILE A 9 9.96 -21.79 4.66
CA ILE A 9 9.59 -20.38 4.61
C ILE A 9 10.29 -19.77 3.39
N ILE A 10 9.55 -19.08 2.54
CA ILE A 10 10.12 -18.31 1.44
C ILE A 10 10.30 -16.87 1.87
N TYR A 11 11.52 -16.36 1.85
CA TYR A 11 11.89 -15.00 2.19
C TYR A 11 12.20 -14.22 0.90
N THR A 12 11.43 -13.17 0.60
CA THR A 12 11.61 -12.45 -0.67
C THR A 12 12.83 -11.52 -0.63
N ILE A 13 13.72 -11.62 -1.63
CA ILE A 13 14.71 -10.58 -1.92
C ILE A 13 14.03 -9.51 -2.77
N THR A 14 14.19 -8.25 -2.39
CA THR A 14 13.45 -7.12 -2.95
C THR A 14 14.41 -6.00 -3.36
N ASP A 15 14.07 -4.74 -3.08
CA ASP A 15 14.78 -3.57 -3.57
C ASP A 15 15.20 -2.66 -2.41
N GLU A 16 16.20 -1.81 -2.65
CA GLU A 16 16.53 -0.66 -1.80
C GLU A 16 16.79 -1.02 -0.31
N ALA A 17 16.10 -0.37 0.63
CA ALA A 17 16.40 -0.51 2.06
C ALA A 17 16.04 -1.89 2.64
N PRO A 18 14.87 -2.49 2.35
CA PRO A 18 14.60 -3.88 2.74
C PRO A 18 15.60 -4.88 2.17
N ALA A 19 16.09 -4.69 0.94
CA ALA A 19 17.10 -5.56 0.35
C ALA A 19 18.45 -5.48 1.10
N LEU A 20 18.86 -4.28 1.52
CA LEU A 20 20.02 -4.10 2.38
C LEU A 20 19.82 -4.75 3.75
N ALA A 21 18.69 -4.48 4.40
CA ALA A 21 18.37 -5.05 5.72
C ALA A 21 18.38 -6.60 5.70
N THR A 22 17.84 -7.19 4.63
CA THR A 22 17.83 -8.65 4.42
C THR A 22 19.23 -9.26 4.50
N ARG A 23 20.26 -8.59 3.96
CA ARG A 23 21.66 -9.09 4.00
C ARG A 23 22.21 -9.19 5.42
N SER A 24 21.70 -8.38 6.34
CA SER A 24 22.07 -8.41 7.76
C SER A 24 21.20 -9.39 8.56
N LEU A 25 19.89 -9.39 8.33
CA LEU A 25 18.93 -10.18 9.14
C LEU A 25 18.85 -11.65 8.73
N LEU A 26 18.90 -11.97 7.44
CA LEU A 26 18.67 -13.32 6.93
C LEU A 26 19.66 -14.36 7.49
N PRO A 27 20.97 -14.08 7.64
CA PRO A 27 21.91 -14.99 8.31
C PRO A 27 21.51 -15.31 9.76
N ILE A 28 20.97 -14.34 10.50
CA ILE A 28 20.47 -14.54 11.86
C ILE A 28 19.25 -15.46 11.83
N ILE A 29 18.30 -15.23 10.92
CA ILE A 29 17.13 -16.10 10.76
C ILE A 29 17.57 -17.54 10.48
N HIS A 30 18.49 -17.75 9.55
CA HIS A 30 19.03 -19.08 9.25
C HIS A 30 19.64 -19.76 10.47
N ARG A 31 20.44 -19.03 11.27
CA ARG A 31 21.03 -19.59 12.50
C ARG A 31 19.95 -20.03 13.47
N PHE A 32 18.93 -19.21 13.68
CA PHE A 32 17.89 -19.44 14.68
C PHE A 32 16.90 -20.54 14.28
N THR A 33 16.67 -20.76 12.99
CA THR A 33 15.75 -21.82 12.53
C THR A 33 16.42 -23.17 12.26
N SER A 34 17.77 -23.21 12.18
CA SER A 34 18.55 -24.39 11.77
C SER A 34 18.30 -25.65 12.60
N SER A 35 18.23 -25.55 13.93
CA SER A 35 18.01 -26.68 14.85
C SER A 35 16.54 -27.09 15.01
N SER A 36 15.63 -26.38 14.32
CA SER A 36 14.18 -26.59 14.39
C SER A 36 13.60 -27.26 13.14
N GLY A 37 14.44 -27.68 12.19
CA GLY A 37 14.00 -28.38 10.98
C GLY A 37 13.20 -27.51 10.01
N ILE A 38 13.31 -26.18 10.14
CA ILE A 38 12.62 -25.19 9.30
C ILE A 38 13.64 -24.68 8.28
N ARG A 39 13.32 -24.88 6.99
CA ARG A 39 14.10 -24.34 5.89
C ARG A 39 13.66 -22.91 5.61
N VAL A 40 14.62 -22.05 5.32
CA VAL A 40 14.36 -20.71 4.78
C VAL A 40 14.99 -20.66 3.41
N GLU A 41 14.22 -20.32 2.39
CA GLU A 41 14.69 -20.17 1.01
C GLU A 41 14.39 -18.77 0.50
N THR A 42 15.16 -18.30 -0.46
CA THR A 42 14.97 -16.98 -1.04
C THR A 42 14.34 -17.03 -2.41
N ARG A 43 13.54 -16.02 -2.75
CA ARG A 43 13.07 -15.76 -4.12
C ARG A 43 13.28 -14.29 -4.45
N ASP A 44 14.00 -14.01 -5.53
CA ASP A 44 14.36 -12.65 -5.93
C ASP A 44 13.27 -12.06 -6.82
N ILE A 45 12.56 -11.08 -6.27
CA ILE A 45 11.49 -10.34 -6.93
C ILE A 45 11.86 -8.85 -7.08
N SER A 46 13.14 -8.51 -6.97
CA SER A 46 13.66 -7.17 -7.25
C SER A 46 13.26 -6.70 -8.65
N LEU A 47 13.23 -5.39 -8.87
CA LEU A 47 12.99 -4.82 -10.19
C LEU A 47 14.00 -5.36 -11.22
N ALA A 48 15.27 -5.45 -10.84
CA ALA A 48 16.32 -5.98 -11.71
C ALA A 48 16.06 -7.45 -12.09
N ALA A 49 15.78 -8.32 -11.13
CA ALA A 49 15.51 -9.74 -11.40
C ALA A 49 14.27 -9.93 -12.29
N ARG A 50 13.20 -9.15 -12.06
CA ARG A 50 11.98 -9.23 -12.88
C ARG A 50 12.19 -8.72 -14.31
N ILE A 51 13.05 -7.72 -14.52
CA ILE A 51 13.45 -7.30 -15.87
C ILE A 51 14.18 -8.46 -16.57
N LEU A 52 15.18 -9.05 -15.93
CA LEU A 52 15.96 -10.14 -16.53
C LEU A 52 15.10 -11.37 -16.87
N ALA A 53 14.17 -11.73 -15.98
CA ALA A 53 13.29 -12.89 -16.17
C ALA A 53 12.37 -12.79 -17.41
N VAL A 54 12.02 -11.57 -17.86
CA VAL A 54 11.14 -11.38 -19.03
C VAL A 54 11.89 -11.16 -20.36
N PHE A 55 13.23 -11.12 -20.33
CA PHE A 55 14.09 -11.00 -21.51
C PHE A 55 15.18 -12.09 -21.60
N PRO A 56 14.90 -13.37 -21.33
CA PRO A 56 15.93 -14.41 -21.36
C PRO A 56 16.58 -14.56 -22.75
N ASP A 57 15.86 -14.20 -23.81
CA ASP A 57 16.29 -14.16 -25.22
C ASP A 57 17.36 -13.09 -25.50
N PHE A 58 17.54 -12.10 -24.63
CA PHE A 58 18.57 -11.06 -24.73
C PHE A 58 19.79 -11.32 -23.83
N LEU A 59 19.80 -12.45 -23.11
CA LEU A 59 20.79 -12.75 -22.08
C LEU A 59 21.65 -13.97 -22.47
N GLU A 60 22.91 -13.94 -22.04
CA GLU A 60 23.74 -15.15 -22.03
C GLU A 60 23.18 -16.18 -21.04
N GLU A 61 23.45 -17.47 -21.25
CA GLU A 61 22.95 -18.55 -20.38
C GLU A 61 23.35 -18.35 -18.90
N SER A 62 24.53 -17.78 -18.64
CA SER A 62 25.02 -17.45 -17.30
C SER A 62 24.34 -16.24 -16.66
N GLN A 63 23.70 -15.39 -17.46
CA GLN A 63 23.00 -14.17 -17.04
C GLN A 63 21.50 -14.40 -16.81
N GLN A 64 20.95 -15.48 -17.37
CA GLN A 64 19.55 -15.85 -17.21
C GLN A 64 19.22 -16.20 -15.75
N CYS A 65 18.03 -15.80 -15.31
CA CYS A 65 17.49 -16.15 -14.00
C CYS A 65 16.09 -16.74 -14.14
N SER A 66 15.65 -17.50 -13.13
CA SER A 66 14.27 -18.00 -13.09
C SER A 66 13.27 -16.86 -12.90
N ASP A 67 12.06 -17.04 -13.42
CA ASP A 67 10.93 -16.17 -13.10
C ASP A 67 10.39 -16.52 -11.70
N ALA A 68 11.07 -15.98 -10.68
CA ALA A 68 10.72 -16.21 -9.29
C ALA A 68 9.32 -15.65 -8.94
N LEU A 69 8.83 -14.63 -9.66
CA LEU A 69 7.50 -14.09 -9.43
C LEU A 69 6.42 -15.07 -9.92
N ALA A 70 6.62 -15.67 -11.10
CA ALA A 70 5.73 -16.73 -11.59
C ALA A 70 5.75 -17.96 -10.66
N GLU A 71 6.93 -18.37 -10.18
CA GLU A 71 7.06 -19.46 -9.22
C GLU A 71 6.29 -19.17 -7.92
N LEU A 72 6.47 -17.98 -7.34
CA LEU A 72 5.75 -17.57 -6.14
C LEU A 72 4.24 -17.47 -6.36
N GLY A 73 3.80 -17.04 -7.55
CA GLY A 73 2.38 -17.03 -7.91
C GLY A 73 1.77 -18.44 -7.94
N ALA A 74 2.50 -19.41 -8.46
CA ALA A 74 2.10 -20.81 -8.40
C ALA A 74 2.11 -21.34 -6.97
N LEU A 75 3.15 -21.01 -6.18
CA LEU A 75 3.24 -21.41 -4.77
C LEU A 75 2.07 -20.83 -3.95
N ALA A 76 1.70 -19.57 -4.16
CA ALA A 76 0.59 -18.92 -3.43
C ALA A 76 -0.77 -19.63 -3.62
N GLN A 77 -0.88 -20.49 -4.64
CA GLN A 77 -2.05 -21.31 -4.88
C GLN A 77 -1.98 -22.70 -4.24
N THR A 78 -0.90 -23.04 -3.52
CA THR A 78 -0.77 -24.34 -2.85
C THR A 78 -0.99 -24.22 -1.34
N PRO A 79 -1.51 -25.27 -0.68
CA PRO A 79 -1.66 -25.25 0.76
C PRO A 79 -0.33 -25.12 1.47
N GLU A 80 0.81 -25.52 0.90
CA GLU A 80 2.15 -25.50 1.51
C GLU A 80 2.74 -24.11 1.67
N ALA A 81 2.27 -23.10 0.92
CA ALA A 81 2.87 -21.77 0.89
C ALA A 81 3.07 -21.17 2.28
N ASN A 82 4.27 -20.64 2.51
CA ASN A 82 4.61 -19.78 3.62
C ASN A 82 5.60 -18.74 3.11
N ILE A 83 5.11 -17.54 2.80
CA ILE A 83 5.87 -16.51 2.09
C ILE A 83 5.98 -15.27 2.99
N ILE A 84 7.19 -14.89 3.39
CA ILE A 84 7.49 -13.60 4.00
C ILE A 84 7.82 -12.61 2.89
N LYS A 85 6.96 -11.61 2.72
CA LYS A 85 7.02 -10.62 1.62
C LYS A 85 7.47 -9.26 2.14
N LEU A 86 8.64 -8.83 1.68
CA LEU A 86 9.21 -7.51 1.97
C LEU A 86 8.69 -6.45 0.98
N PRO A 87 8.67 -5.15 1.33
CA PRO A 87 8.37 -4.08 0.38
C PRO A 87 9.25 -4.13 -0.86
N ASN A 88 8.68 -3.91 -2.04
CA ASN A 88 9.41 -3.91 -3.31
C ASN A 88 8.99 -2.71 -4.17
N ILE A 89 9.80 -2.36 -5.16
CA ILE A 89 9.52 -1.26 -6.07
C ILE A 89 8.32 -1.61 -6.97
N SER A 90 7.32 -0.73 -6.97
CA SER A 90 6.32 -0.63 -8.04
C SER A 90 6.79 0.40 -9.07
N ALA A 91 7.54 -0.05 -10.07
CA ALA A 91 8.41 0.86 -10.84
C ALA A 91 7.62 1.87 -11.68
N SER A 92 7.97 3.14 -11.52
CA SER A 92 7.64 4.18 -12.49
C SER A 92 8.49 4.02 -13.77
N ILE A 93 8.11 4.70 -14.86
CA ILE A 93 8.90 4.68 -16.10
C ILE A 93 10.35 5.17 -15.87
N PRO A 94 10.60 6.27 -15.12
CA PRO A 94 11.97 6.69 -14.82
C PRO A 94 12.79 5.63 -14.06
N GLN A 95 12.20 5.00 -13.05
CA GLN A 95 12.89 3.94 -12.29
C GLN A 95 13.17 2.71 -13.17
N LEU A 96 12.22 2.33 -14.03
CA LEU A 96 12.42 1.25 -14.99
C LEU A 96 13.60 1.56 -15.93
N LYS A 97 13.64 2.77 -16.53
CA LYS A 97 14.74 3.18 -17.41
C LYS A 97 16.09 3.21 -16.69
N ALA A 98 16.12 3.66 -15.44
CA ALA A 98 17.34 3.67 -14.63
C ALA A 98 17.84 2.25 -14.34
N ALA A 99 16.94 1.32 -14.00
CA ALA A 99 17.28 -0.09 -13.78
C ALA A 99 17.77 -0.78 -15.05
N ILE A 100 17.13 -0.53 -16.20
CA ILE A 100 17.60 -1.03 -17.51
C ILE A 100 19.02 -0.52 -17.78
N LYS A 101 19.26 0.77 -17.59
CA LYS A 101 20.57 1.38 -17.81
C LYS A 101 21.65 0.78 -16.91
N GLU A 102 21.38 0.59 -15.62
CA GLU A 102 22.32 -0.04 -14.69
C GLU A 102 22.64 -1.48 -15.12
N LEU A 103 21.63 -2.25 -15.54
CA LEU A 103 21.83 -3.61 -16.06
C LEU A 103 22.67 -3.60 -17.35
N GLN A 104 22.43 -2.67 -18.27
CA GLN A 104 23.26 -2.52 -19.47
C GLN A 104 24.71 -2.17 -19.11
N GLU A 105 24.94 -1.29 -18.13
CA GLU A 105 26.27 -0.95 -17.61
C GLU A 105 26.95 -2.17 -16.96
N HIS A 106 26.18 -3.11 -16.40
CA HIS A 106 26.65 -4.40 -15.89
C HIS A 106 26.81 -5.50 -16.97
N GLY A 107 26.63 -5.16 -18.25
CA GLY A 107 26.87 -6.08 -19.38
C GLY A 107 25.67 -6.94 -19.79
N TYR A 108 24.46 -6.63 -19.33
CA TYR A 108 23.24 -7.29 -19.81
C TYR A 108 22.76 -6.61 -21.10
N SER A 109 22.64 -7.36 -22.20
CA SER A 109 22.30 -6.81 -23.54
C SER A 109 20.80 -6.53 -23.71
N LEU A 110 20.18 -5.89 -22.72
CA LEU A 110 18.76 -5.59 -22.68
C LEU A 110 18.38 -4.45 -23.65
N PRO A 111 17.21 -4.53 -24.32
CA PRO A 111 16.71 -3.44 -25.14
C PRO A 111 16.24 -2.26 -24.28
N ASP A 112 16.34 -1.04 -24.80
CA ASP A 112 15.79 0.16 -24.16
C ASP A 112 14.25 0.11 -24.10
N TYR A 113 13.65 0.91 -23.20
CA TYR A 113 12.20 1.06 -23.12
C TYR A 113 11.66 1.97 -24.24
N PRO A 114 10.87 1.47 -25.21
CA PRO A 114 10.35 2.28 -26.31
C PRO A 114 9.12 3.07 -25.85
N ALA A 115 9.27 4.40 -25.74
CA ALA A 115 8.20 5.28 -25.24
C ALA A 115 7.02 5.37 -26.23
N ALA A 116 7.30 5.39 -27.53
CA ALA A 116 6.32 5.43 -28.61
C ALA A 116 6.65 4.32 -29.62
N PRO A 117 6.22 3.08 -29.37
CA PRO A 117 6.58 1.94 -30.21
C PRO A 117 5.91 2.06 -31.58
N SER A 118 6.68 1.79 -32.63
CA SER A 118 6.29 1.92 -34.04
C SER A 118 6.45 0.62 -34.83
N THR A 119 7.24 -0.33 -34.32
CA THR A 119 7.47 -1.64 -34.94
C THR A 119 6.87 -2.77 -34.09
N PRO A 120 6.59 -3.96 -34.67
CA PRO A 120 6.14 -5.13 -33.90
C PRO A 120 7.09 -5.53 -32.77
N GLU A 121 8.40 -5.38 -32.99
CA GLU A 121 9.44 -5.65 -31.98
C GLU A 121 9.37 -4.65 -30.82
N GLU A 122 9.25 -3.35 -31.11
CA GLU A 122 9.09 -2.32 -30.07
C GLU A 122 7.79 -2.49 -29.28
N ILE A 123 6.70 -2.90 -29.94
CA ILE A 123 5.43 -3.20 -29.29
C ILE A 123 5.58 -4.38 -28.32
N ASP A 124 6.27 -5.44 -28.73
CA ASP A 124 6.53 -6.60 -27.88
C ASP A 124 7.45 -6.26 -26.70
N ILE A 125 8.57 -5.57 -26.94
CA ILE A 125 9.49 -5.10 -25.89
C ILE A 125 8.74 -4.23 -24.87
N LYS A 126 7.92 -3.29 -25.34
CA LYS A 126 7.09 -2.47 -24.46
C LYS A 126 6.14 -3.31 -23.65
N ALA A 127 5.46 -4.27 -24.27
CA ALA A 127 4.51 -5.14 -23.60
C ALA A 127 5.16 -5.98 -22.50
N ARG A 128 6.40 -6.49 -22.71
CA ARG A 128 7.17 -7.21 -21.69
C ARG A 128 7.53 -6.30 -20.52
N TYR A 129 8.10 -5.11 -20.77
CA TYR A 129 8.40 -4.15 -19.72
C TYR A 129 7.17 -3.64 -18.97
N ASP A 130 6.04 -3.49 -19.67
CA ASP A 130 4.78 -3.05 -19.08
C ASP A 130 4.21 -4.08 -18.09
N ARG A 131 4.58 -5.37 -18.19
CA ARG A 131 4.28 -6.41 -17.18
C ARG A 131 5.15 -6.28 -15.92
N VAL A 132 6.31 -5.65 -16.02
CA VAL A 132 7.27 -5.48 -14.92
C VAL A 132 7.04 -4.17 -14.15
N LYS A 133 6.63 -3.09 -14.83
CA LYS A 133 6.42 -1.78 -14.20
C LYS A 133 5.12 -1.71 -13.39
N GLY A 134 5.02 -0.74 -12.48
CA GLY A 134 3.88 -0.60 -11.57
C GLY A 134 3.80 -1.74 -10.54
N SER A 135 2.63 -1.92 -9.94
CA SER A 135 2.40 -2.96 -8.92
C SER A 135 2.26 -4.35 -9.54
N ALA A 136 3.35 -4.92 -10.05
CA ALA A 136 3.38 -6.23 -10.70
C ALA A 136 3.37 -7.42 -9.72
N VAL A 137 3.95 -7.25 -8.51
CA VAL A 137 4.14 -8.35 -7.55
C VAL A 137 2.88 -8.63 -6.73
N ASN A 138 2.33 -7.62 -6.06
CA ASN A 138 1.23 -7.80 -5.11
C ASN A 138 0.00 -8.52 -5.72
N PRO A 139 -0.44 -8.23 -6.97
CA PRO A 139 -1.59 -8.89 -7.55
C PRO A 139 -1.37 -10.35 -7.96
N VAL A 140 -0.12 -10.84 -7.90
CA VAL A 140 0.24 -12.24 -8.12
C VAL A 140 0.27 -13.02 -6.80
N LEU A 141 0.71 -12.37 -5.71
CA LEU A 141 0.88 -13.03 -4.41
C LEU A 141 -0.37 -12.97 -3.53
N ARG A 142 -1.23 -11.95 -3.68
CA ARG A 142 -2.44 -11.75 -2.86
C ARG A 142 -3.61 -12.64 -3.33
N GLU A 143 -3.42 -13.94 -3.23
CA GLU A 143 -4.45 -14.99 -3.47
C GLU A 143 -5.24 -15.31 -2.18
N GLY A 144 -5.46 -14.29 -1.35
CA GLY A 144 -6.10 -14.37 -0.04
C GLY A 144 -6.58 -13.00 0.42
N ASN A 145 -7.48 -12.98 1.41
CA ASN A 145 -7.98 -11.74 2.00
C ASN A 145 -7.05 -11.22 3.09
N SER A 146 -7.23 -9.96 3.51
CA SER A 146 -6.34 -9.28 4.44
C SER A 146 -6.80 -9.44 5.89
N ASP A 147 -5.90 -9.84 6.80
CA ASP A 147 -5.99 -9.63 8.25
C ASP A 147 -4.89 -8.64 8.64
N ARG A 148 -5.25 -7.36 8.84
CA ARG A 148 -4.31 -6.30 9.18
C ARG A 148 -4.62 -5.70 10.54
N ARG A 149 -3.62 -5.69 11.44
CA ARG A 149 -3.82 -5.31 12.85
C ARG A 149 -2.53 -4.93 13.56
N ALA A 150 -2.62 -4.08 14.58
CA ALA A 150 -1.48 -3.77 15.42
C ALA A 150 -1.15 -4.99 16.31
N PRO A 151 0.12 -5.42 16.41
CA PRO A 151 0.52 -6.38 17.42
C PRO A 151 0.26 -5.84 18.83
N LYS A 152 0.00 -6.72 19.79
CA LYS A 152 -0.17 -6.35 21.20
C LYS A 152 1.04 -5.61 21.75
N ALA A 153 2.25 -6.05 21.40
CA ALA A 153 3.50 -5.41 21.82
C ALA A 153 3.61 -3.96 21.32
N VAL A 154 3.31 -3.72 20.04
CA VAL A 154 3.31 -2.38 19.45
C VAL A 154 2.26 -1.49 20.12
N LYS A 155 1.06 -2.02 20.35
CA LYS A 155 0.01 -1.27 21.05
C LYS A 155 0.40 -0.94 22.48
N GLN A 156 0.99 -1.87 23.22
CA GLN A 156 1.45 -1.63 24.59
C GLN A 156 2.59 -0.60 24.65
N TYR A 157 3.52 -0.65 23.69
CA TYR A 157 4.55 0.37 23.56
C TYR A 157 3.95 1.76 23.31
N ALA A 158 2.98 1.87 22.39
CA ALA A 158 2.29 3.13 22.12
C ALA A 158 1.53 3.65 23.35
N ARG A 159 1.00 2.76 24.20
CA ARG A 159 0.36 3.16 25.46
C ARG A 159 1.35 3.72 26.48
N ASN A 160 2.50 3.08 26.61
CA ASN A 160 3.55 3.49 27.53
C ASN A 160 4.32 4.73 27.04
N ASN A 161 4.37 4.93 25.71
CA ASN A 161 5.08 6.00 25.02
C ASN A 161 4.14 6.69 24.00
N PRO A 162 3.10 7.40 24.45
CA PRO A 162 2.11 7.99 23.57
C PRO A 162 2.77 9.00 22.63
N HIS A 163 2.52 8.83 21.33
CA HIS A 163 3.02 9.73 20.31
C HIS A 163 2.21 11.04 20.28
N SER A 164 2.76 12.09 19.68
CA SER A 164 2.09 13.38 19.59
C SER A 164 0.79 13.29 18.78
N MET A 165 -0.29 13.83 19.37
CA MET A 165 -1.60 14.04 18.76
C MET A 165 -1.94 15.54 18.83
N GLY A 166 -2.27 16.16 17.70
CA GLY A 166 -2.60 17.57 17.61
C GLY A 166 -3.93 17.90 18.28
N THR A 167 -4.00 19.00 19.02
CA THR A 167 -5.21 19.42 19.72
C THR A 167 -6.31 19.82 18.76
N TRP A 168 -7.47 19.18 18.86
CA TRP A 168 -8.66 19.56 18.11
C TRP A 168 -9.42 20.70 18.79
N SER A 169 -9.86 21.67 18.00
CA SER A 169 -10.71 22.76 18.43
C SER A 169 -12.14 22.53 17.95
N GLU A 170 -13.12 22.75 18.82
CA GLU A 170 -14.54 22.76 18.47
C GLU A 170 -14.87 23.79 17.37
N ASN A 171 -14.04 24.84 17.23
CA ASN A 171 -14.19 25.89 16.22
C ASN A 171 -13.42 25.59 14.92
N SER A 172 -12.82 24.40 14.77
CA SER A 172 -12.13 24.04 13.53
C SER A 172 -13.10 24.06 12.36
N LYS A 173 -12.73 24.77 11.30
CA LYS A 173 -13.49 24.87 10.05
C LYS A 173 -13.14 23.76 9.05
N THR A 174 -12.16 22.92 9.37
CA THR A 174 -11.74 21.81 8.50
C THR A 174 -12.89 20.86 8.23
N ASN A 175 -13.19 20.58 6.97
CA ASN A 175 -14.23 19.62 6.56
C ASN A 175 -13.82 18.92 5.27
N VAL A 176 -14.46 17.78 4.99
CA VAL A 176 -14.38 17.09 3.71
C VAL A 176 -15.44 17.66 2.76
N ALA A 177 -15.04 17.95 1.53
CA ALA A 177 -15.96 18.26 0.44
C ALA A 177 -16.02 17.09 -0.54
N THR A 178 -17.24 16.64 -0.86
CA THR A 178 -17.49 15.53 -1.80
C THR A 178 -18.71 15.81 -2.66
N MET A 179 -18.80 15.16 -3.83
CA MET A 179 -19.94 15.34 -4.73
C MET A 179 -21.21 14.75 -4.10
N SER A 180 -22.35 15.38 -4.35
CA SER A 180 -23.67 14.93 -3.85
C SER A 180 -24.52 14.23 -4.92
N ALA A 181 -24.03 14.19 -6.16
CA ALA A 181 -24.64 13.53 -7.31
C ALA A 181 -23.62 13.42 -8.45
N GLY A 182 -23.83 12.49 -9.38
CA GLY A 182 -23.06 12.40 -10.62
C GLY A 182 -21.63 11.87 -10.48
N ASP A 183 -21.26 11.34 -9.31
CA ASP A 183 -20.01 10.61 -9.09
C ASP A 183 -20.22 9.09 -9.25
N PHE A 184 -19.20 8.29 -8.91
CA PHE A 184 -19.33 6.84 -9.04
C PHE A 184 -20.33 6.25 -8.04
N ARG A 185 -20.44 6.78 -6.83
CA ARG A 185 -21.39 6.26 -5.84
C ARG A 185 -22.83 6.38 -6.33
N TYR A 186 -23.23 7.55 -6.81
CA TYR A 186 -24.64 7.84 -7.15
C TYR A 186 -25.08 7.25 -8.49
N ARG A 187 -24.15 6.82 -9.34
CA ARG A 187 -24.44 6.26 -10.67
C ARG A 187 -24.04 4.78 -10.79
N GLU A 188 -23.88 4.09 -9.66
CA GLU A 188 -23.52 2.69 -9.63
C GLU A 188 -24.71 1.76 -9.94
N LYS A 189 -24.47 0.75 -10.77
CA LYS A 189 -25.37 -0.39 -11.00
C LYS A 189 -24.57 -1.67 -10.79
N SER A 190 -25.20 -2.69 -10.22
CA SER A 190 -24.55 -3.98 -9.95
C SER A 190 -25.50 -5.14 -10.15
N ILE A 191 -24.93 -6.29 -10.54
CA ILE A 191 -25.62 -7.58 -10.67
C ILE A 191 -24.76 -8.69 -10.07
N THR A 192 -25.41 -9.79 -9.69
CA THR A 192 -24.74 -11.08 -9.45
C THR A 192 -25.03 -11.99 -10.64
N ALA A 193 -24.01 -12.55 -11.27
CA ALA A 193 -24.19 -13.48 -12.39
C ALA A 193 -24.81 -14.80 -11.91
N GLU A 194 -25.92 -15.22 -12.52
CA GLU A 194 -26.60 -16.47 -12.14
C GLU A 194 -25.85 -17.72 -12.62
N SER A 195 -25.20 -17.62 -13.78
CA SER A 195 -24.44 -18.70 -14.42
C SER A 195 -23.13 -18.15 -15.00
N ALA A 196 -22.18 -19.05 -15.26
CA ALA A 196 -20.92 -18.67 -15.87
C ALA A 196 -21.14 -18.28 -17.34
N THR A 197 -20.63 -17.12 -17.74
CA THR A 197 -20.75 -16.56 -19.08
C THR A 197 -19.49 -15.73 -19.40
N THR A 198 -19.51 -14.99 -20.51
CA THR A 198 -18.55 -13.93 -20.80
C THR A 198 -19.25 -12.59 -20.78
N PHE A 199 -18.50 -11.51 -20.54
CA PHE A 199 -18.99 -10.14 -20.75
C PHE A 199 -18.08 -9.37 -21.71
N GLN A 200 -18.68 -8.48 -22.49
CA GLN A 200 -17.99 -7.51 -23.34
C GLN A 200 -18.42 -6.10 -22.93
N ILE A 201 -17.52 -5.12 -23.03
CA ILE A 201 -17.86 -3.71 -22.79
C ILE A 201 -17.84 -2.98 -24.12
N GLU A 202 -18.95 -2.34 -24.47
CA GLU A 202 -19.14 -1.62 -25.73
C GLU A 202 -19.63 -0.20 -25.52
N PHE A 203 -19.23 0.70 -26.40
CA PHE A 203 -19.77 2.03 -26.57
C PHE A 203 -20.75 2.03 -27.75
N VAL A 204 -21.92 2.62 -27.54
CA VAL A 204 -22.96 2.81 -28.55
C VAL A 204 -23.17 4.30 -28.76
N ASP A 205 -22.91 4.77 -29.98
CA ASP A 205 -23.08 6.19 -30.33
C ASP A 205 -24.58 6.55 -30.49
N PRO A 206 -24.93 7.85 -30.61
CA PRO A 206 -26.31 8.29 -30.76
C PRO A 206 -26.97 7.84 -32.08
N HIS A 207 -26.19 7.33 -33.03
CA HIS A 207 -26.65 6.78 -34.32
C HIS A 207 -26.80 5.25 -34.29
N GLY A 208 -26.45 4.60 -33.17
CA GLY A 208 -26.52 3.15 -32.99
C GLY A 208 -25.27 2.38 -33.46
N SER A 209 -24.18 3.06 -33.82
CA SER A 209 -22.90 2.41 -34.12
C SER A 209 -22.26 1.89 -32.84
N THR A 210 -21.71 0.67 -32.88
CA THR A 210 -21.09 0.02 -31.74
C THR A 210 -19.58 -0.07 -31.89
N GLY A 211 -18.86 0.25 -30.80
CA GLY A 211 -17.41 0.12 -30.69
C GLY A 211 -17.04 -0.67 -29.44
N VAL A 212 -16.17 -1.66 -29.57
CA VAL A 212 -15.71 -2.46 -28.43
C VAL A 212 -14.69 -1.67 -27.61
N LEU A 213 -15.00 -1.42 -26.34
CA LEU A 213 -14.06 -0.82 -25.37
C LEU A 213 -13.22 -1.90 -24.68
N LYS A 214 -13.83 -3.06 -24.39
CA LYS A 214 -13.15 -4.23 -23.84
C LYS A 214 -13.63 -5.49 -24.55
N PRO A 215 -12.72 -6.31 -25.13
CA PRO A 215 -13.05 -7.63 -25.65
C PRO A 215 -13.66 -8.55 -24.59
N ALA A 216 -14.29 -9.63 -25.04
CA ALA A 216 -14.92 -10.62 -24.16
C ALA A 216 -13.98 -11.13 -23.06
N ALA A 217 -14.46 -11.15 -21.82
CA ALA A 217 -13.76 -11.62 -20.64
C ALA A 217 -14.68 -12.54 -19.80
N PRO A 218 -14.13 -13.47 -19.01
CA PRO A 218 -14.94 -14.40 -18.23
C PRO A 218 -15.69 -13.71 -17.09
N LEU A 219 -16.93 -14.15 -16.85
CA LEU A 219 -17.76 -13.84 -15.69
C LEU A 219 -18.23 -15.15 -15.06
N LEU A 220 -17.83 -15.41 -13.82
CA LEU A 220 -18.13 -16.66 -13.13
C LEU A 220 -19.55 -16.66 -12.55
N ALA A 221 -20.14 -17.84 -12.38
CA ALA A 221 -21.39 -17.97 -11.64
C ALA A 221 -21.19 -17.44 -10.19
N GLY A 222 -22.14 -16.63 -9.73
CA GLY A 222 -22.09 -15.96 -8.43
C GLY A 222 -21.14 -14.77 -8.37
N GLU A 223 -20.40 -14.42 -9.42
CA GLU A 223 -19.56 -13.22 -9.44
C GLU A 223 -20.41 -11.96 -9.47
N VAL A 224 -20.04 -10.97 -8.65
CA VAL A 224 -20.64 -9.63 -8.66
C VAL A 224 -19.94 -8.80 -9.71
N LEU A 225 -20.73 -8.19 -10.59
CA LEU A 225 -20.27 -7.25 -11.61
C LEU A 225 -20.99 -5.92 -11.40
N ASP A 226 -20.22 -4.88 -11.12
CA ASP A 226 -20.70 -3.51 -10.98
C ASP A 226 -20.09 -2.60 -12.05
N ALA A 227 -20.84 -1.56 -12.40
CA ALA A 227 -20.33 -0.48 -13.23
C ALA A 227 -20.91 0.86 -12.80
N SER A 228 -20.13 1.91 -13.00
CA SER A 228 -20.53 3.26 -12.64
C SER A 228 -19.85 4.31 -13.53
N VAL A 229 -20.33 5.54 -13.43
CA VAL A 229 -19.85 6.68 -14.20
C VAL A 229 -19.78 7.95 -13.36
N MET A 230 -18.62 8.62 -13.40
CA MET A 230 -18.46 9.98 -12.90
C MET A 230 -18.61 10.97 -14.06
N SER A 231 -19.58 11.88 -13.92
CA SER A 231 -19.80 12.95 -14.88
C SER A 231 -18.72 14.02 -14.75
N LEU A 232 -18.00 14.28 -15.85
CA LEU A 232 -16.96 15.31 -15.87
C LEU A 232 -17.54 16.72 -15.71
N LYS A 233 -18.74 16.94 -16.24
CA LYS A 233 -19.47 18.19 -16.08
C LYS A 233 -19.87 18.43 -14.62
N ALA A 234 -20.39 17.41 -13.94
CA ALA A 234 -20.74 17.50 -12.53
C ALA A 234 -19.48 17.71 -11.66
N LEU A 235 -18.40 16.98 -11.95
CA LEU A 235 -17.10 17.14 -11.29
C LEU A 235 -16.55 18.57 -11.46
N SER A 236 -16.54 19.10 -12.68
CA SER A 236 -16.07 20.47 -12.95
C SER A 236 -16.90 21.51 -12.19
N SER A 237 -18.23 21.39 -12.21
CA SER A 237 -19.11 22.29 -11.45
C SER A 237 -18.89 22.20 -9.94
N PHE A 238 -18.65 21.00 -9.42
CA PHE A 238 -18.32 20.78 -8.02
C PHE A 238 -16.99 21.45 -7.66
N LEU A 239 -15.94 21.23 -8.45
CA LEU A 239 -14.61 21.80 -8.22
C LEU A 239 -14.63 23.34 -8.27
N ASP A 240 -15.27 23.93 -9.28
CA ASP A 240 -15.44 25.38 -9.39
C ASP A 240 -16.10 25.96 -8.13
N HIS A 241 -17.14 25.28 -7.60
CA HIS A 241 -17.81 25.69 -6.38
C HIS A 241 -16.93 25.53 -5.14
N GLN A 242 -16.24 24.40 -4.95
CA GLN A 242 -15.39 24.18 -3.78
C GLN A 242 -14.17 25.10 -3.74
N ILE A 243 -13.57 25.42 -4.89
CA ILE A 243 -12.47 26.38 -4.99
C ILE A 243 -12.94 27.78 -4.56
N ALA A 244 -14.12 28.20 -5.02
CA ALA A 244 -14.71 29.47 -4.60
C ALA A 244 -15.04 29.48 -3.09
N HIS A 245 -15.62 28.40 -2.59
CA HIS A 245 -15.99 28.25 -1.18
C HIS A 245 -14.78 28.28 -0.24
N ALA A 246 -13.72 27.52 -0.55
CA ALA A 246 -12.48 27.54 0.23
C ALA A 246 -11.89 28.96 0.32
N LYS A 247 -11.98 29.74 -0.77
CA LYS A 247 -11.49 31.12 -0.80
C LYS A 247 -12.34 32.04 0.07
N GLU A 248 -13.66 31.94 -0.02
CA GLU A 248 -14.60 32.73 0.77
C GLU A 248 -14.41 32.49 2.27
N GLU A 249 -14.21 31.23 2.67
CA GLU A 249 -14.02 30.84 4.07
C GLU A 249 -12.59 31.04 4.59
N GLY A 250 -11.64 31.36 3.71
CA GLY A 250 -10.22 31.51 4.06
C GLY A 250 -9.54 30.19 4.43
N LEU A 251 -9.99 29.08 3.87
CA LEU A 251 -9.45 27.73 4.09
C LEU A 251 -8.36 27.40 3.09
N LEU A 252 -7.44 26.51 3.48
CA LEU A 252 -6.62 25.83 2.49
C LEU A 252 -7.51 24.95 1.62
N PHE A 253 -7.26 24.95 0.32
CA PHE A 253 -7.82 23.97 -0.59
C PHE A 253 -6.85 22.80 -0.72
N SER A 254 -7.31 21.59 -0.47
CA SER A 254 -6.53 20.36 -0.62
C SER A 254 -7.33 19.29 -1.34
N LEU A 255 -6.71 18.62 -2.31
CA LEU A 255 -7.24 17.50 -3.07
C LEU A 255 -6.56 16.20 -2.62
N HIS A 256 -7.36 15.19 -2.30
CA HIS A 256 -6.88 13.92 -1.78
C HIS A 256 -7.34 12.77 -2.69
N MET A 257 -6.40 12.15 -3.41
CA MET A 257 -6.66 11.10 -4.42
C MET A 257 -5.73 9.90 -4.21
N LYS A 258 -5.91 8.82 -4.97
CA LYS A 258 -5.03 7.64 -4.98
C LYS A 258 -4.43 7.42 -6.38
N ALA A 259 -3.89 8.48 -7.00
CA ALA A 259 -3.48 8.52 -8.41
C ALA A 259 -2.52 7.41 -8.87
N THR A 260 -1.62 6.95 -8.00
CA THR A 260 -0.68 5.86 -8.34
C THR A 260 -1.37 4.51 -8.47
N MET A 261 -2.36 4.22 -7.61
CA MET A 261 -3.09 2.95 -7.63
C MET A 261 -4.23 3.01 -8.65
N MET A 262 -5.07 4.05 -8.59
CA MET A 262 -6.16 4.30 -9.53
C MET A 262 -5.65 4.97 -10.81
N LYS A 263 -4.71 4.31 -11.49
CA LYS A 263 -3.88 4.84 -12.59
C LYS A 263 -4.63 5.37 -13.83
N VAL A 264 -5.94 5.17 -13.93
CA VAL A 264 -6.76 5.65 -15.05
C VAL A 264 -7.71 6.77 -14.59
N SER A 265 -8.54 6.52 -13.57
CA SER A 265 -9.55 7.49 -13.12
C SER A 265 -8.94 8.71 -12.43
N ASP A 266 -8.06 8.48 -11.46
CA ASP A 266 -7.64 9.53 -10.53
C ASP A 266 -6.74 10.57 -11.18
N PRO A 267 -5.80 10.24 -12.09
CA PRO A 267 -5.07 11.25 -12.85
C PRO A 267 -5.99 12.18 -13.65
N VAL A 268 -7.09 11.67 -14.22
CA VAL A 268 -8.07 12.49 -14.95
C VAL A 268 -8.81 13.41 -13.99
N ILE A 269 -9.27 12.92 -12.84
CA ILE A 269 -9.93 13.73 -11.80
C ILE A 269 -8.97 14.82 -11.29
N PHE A 270 -7.71 14.46 -11.05
CA PHE A 270 -6.65 15.38 -10.66
C PHE A 270 -6.45 16.48 -11.71
N GLY A 271 -6.34 16.10 -12.98
CA GLY A 271 -6.21 17.05 -14.10
C GLY A 271 -7.40 18.00 -14.20
N GLN A 272 -8.63 17.54 -13.95
CA GLN A 272 -9.81 18.42 -13.88
C GLN A 272 -9.70 19.43 -12.73
N CYS A 273 -9.20 19.03 -11.57
CA CYS A 273 -8.95 19.95 -10.46
C CYS A 273 -7.87 20.99 -10.78
N VAL A 274 -6.78 20.59 -11.42
CA VAL A 274 -5.72 21.50 -11.87
C VAL A 274 -6.29 22.51 -12.87
N ARG A 275 -7.05 22.05 -13.87
CA ARG A 275 -7.71 22.93 -14.85
C ARG A 275 -8.71 23.87 -14.20
N ALA A 276 -9.50 23.42 -13.22
CA ALA A 276 -10.44 24.27 -12.49
C ALA A 276 -9.73 25.36 -11.67
N TYR A 277 -8.65 25.03 -10.97
CA TYR A 277 -7.89 26.00 -10.17
C TYR A 277 -7.16 27.03 -11.05
N PHE A 278 -6.55 26.59 -12.15
CA PHE A 278 -5.80 27.44 -13.08
C PHE A 278 -6.62 27.88 -14.30
N LYS A 279 -7.95 27.87 -14.20
CA LYS A 279 -8.88 28.07 -15.33
C LYS A 279 -8.53 29.26 -16.22
N LYS A 280 -8.25 30.43 -15.62
CA LYS A 280 -7.90 31.64 -16.37
C LYS A 280 -6.59 31.53 -17.16
N LEU A 281 -5.59 30.85 -16.61
CA LEU A 281 -4.33 30.59 -17.30
C LEU A 281 -4.56 29.62 -18.46
N VAL A 282 -5.33 28.55 -18.22
CA VAL A 282 -5.64 27.53 -19.23
C VAL A 282 -6.41 28.16 -20.39
N GLU A 283 -7.49 28.89 -20.12
CA GLU A 283 -8.31 29.57 -21.14
C GLU A 283 -7.50 30.59 -21.96
N LYS A 284 -6.55 31.29 -21.34
CA LYS A 284 -5.72 32.29 -22.03
C LYS A 284 -4.68 31.66 -22.96
N HIS A 285 -4.10 30.53 -22.57
CA HIS A 285 -2.94 29.93 -23.25
C HIS A 285 -3.24 28.59 -23.94
N GLU A 286 -4.50 28.15 -24.01
CA GLU A 286 -4.91 26.83 -24.50
C GLU A 286 -4.20 26.40 -25.80
N PRO A 287 -4.15 27.19 -26.89
CA PRO A 287 -3.47 26.76 -28.12
C PRO A 287 -1.97 26.46 -27.93
N LEU A 288 -1.29 27.25 -27.09
CA LEU A 288 0.13 27.08 -26.79
C LEU A 288 0.36 25.87 -25.87
N LEU A 289 -0.52 25.68 -24.88
CA LEU A 289 -0.43 24.53 -23.97
C LEU A 289 -0.64 23.21 -24.73
N ASP A 290 -1.55 23.19 -25.71
CA ASP A 290 -1.79 22.05 -26.59
C ASP A 290 -0.59 21.80 -27.52
N GLU A 291 0.00 22.84 -28.10
CA GLU A 291 1.22 22.72 -28.93
C GLU A 291 2.40 22.13 -28.14
N LEU A 292 2.57 22.55 -26.89
CA LEU A 292 3.57 22.01 -25.97
C LEU A 292 3.23 20.61 -25.45
N GLY A 293 2.01 20.14 -25.70
CA GLY A 293 1.49 18.87 -25.20
C GLY A 293 1.40 18.80 -23.68
N VAL A 294 1.09 19.91 -22.99
CA VAL A 294 0.96 19.96 -21.53
C VAL A 294 -0.14 19.00 -21.06
N ASP A 295 0.20 18.12 -20.12
CA ASP A 295 -0.70 17.13 -19.56
C ASP A 295 -0.95 17.40 -18.08
N PHE A 296 -2.05 18.11 -17.80
CA PHE A 296 -2.46 18.42 -16.43
C PHE A 296 -2.85 17.19 -15.60
N ASN A 297 -3.03 16.00 -16.21
CA ASN A 297 -3.19 14.77 -15.45
C ASN A 297 -1.90 14.41 -14.69
N ASN A 298 -0.75 14.96 -15.10
CA ASN A 298 0.54 14.87 -14.40
C ASN A 298 0.80 16.08 -13.47
N GLY A 299 -0.19 16.96 -13.30
CA GLY A 299 -0.15 18.12 -12.42
C GLY A 299 0.54 19.36 -13.00
N VAL A 300 0.56 20.44 -12.22
CA VAL A 300 1.14 21.72 -12.68
C VAL A 300 2.66 21.63 -12.86
N GLY A 301 3.32 20.62 -12.26
CA GLY A 301 4.73 20.35 -12.51
C GLY A 301 5.04 20.06 -13.98
N ASP A 302 4.12 19.40 -14.70
CA ASP A 302 4.27 19.12 -16.13
C ASP A 302 4.25 20.41 -16.97
N LEU A 303 3.31 21.32 -16.66
CA LEU A 303 3.29 22.67 -17.24
C LEU A 303 4.63 23.39 -17.01
N LEU A 304 5.10 23.44 -15.77
CA LEU A 304 6.33 24.13 -15.41
C LEU A 304 7.53 23.60 -16.21
N SER A 305 7.66 22.27 -16.32
CA SER A 305 8.76 21.65 -17.08
C SER A 305 8.73 21.96 -18.58
N LYS A 306 7.55 22.05 -19.20
CA LYS A 306 7.41 22.32 -20.64
C LYS A 306 7.62 23.79 -20.96
N VAL A 307 7.18 24.68 -20.08
CA VAL A 307 7.32 26.13 -20.24
C VAL A 307 8.79 26.57 -20.17
N GLU A 308 9.68 25.82 -19.50
CA GLU A 308 11.12 26.09 -19.49
C GLU A 308 11.76 26.04 -20.89
N THR A 309 11.13 25.37 -21.86
CA THR A 309 11.61 25.26 -23.25
C THR A 309 11.25 26.47 -24.11
N LEU A 310 10.39 27.37 -23.62
CA LEU A 310 9.89 28.52 -24.36
C LEU A 310 10.86 29.71 -24.35
N PRO A 311 10.74 30.64 -25.31
CA PRO A 311 11.38 31.95 -25.23
C PRO A 311 11.04 32.68 -23.93
N GLN A 312 12.02 33.42 -23.39
CA GLN A 312 11.92 34.06 -22.08
C GLN A 312 10.65 34.92 -21.89
N GLU A 313 10.23 35.67 -22.92
CA GLU A 313 9.03 36.50 -22.83
C GLU A 313 7.76 35.68 -22.58
N LYS A 314 7.59 34.55 -23.29
CA LYS A 314 6.44 33.64 -23.12
C LYS A 314 6.51 32.89 -21.80
N HIS A 315 7.70 32.50 -21.40
CA HIS A 315 7.95 31.88 -20.10
C HIS A 315 7.53 32.80 -18.94
N GLU A 316 7.96 34.07 -18.97
CA GLU A 316 7.59 35.05 -17.93
C GLU A 316 6.10 35.40 -17.97
N GLU A 317 5.47 35.47 -19.15
CA GLU A 317 4.03 35.67 -19.28
C GLU A 317 3.24 34.56 -18.57
N ILE A 318 3.56 33.29 -18.84
CA ILE A 318 2.86 32.14 -18.24
C ILE A 318 3.12 32.10 -16.73
N LYS A 319 4.34 32.38 -16.27
CA LYS A 319 4.66 32.47 -14.84
C LYS A 319 3.86 33.57 -14.13
N ALA A 320 3.71 34.73 -14.75
CA ALA A 320 2.91 35.82 -14.18
C ALA A 320 1.42 35.45 -14.10
N ASP A 321 0.87 34.80 -15.12
CA ASP A 321 -0.51 34.32 -15.09
C ASP A 321 -0.72 33.19 -14.06
N LEU A 322 0.27 32.33 -13.87
CA LEU A 322 0.26 31.27 -12.85
C LEU A 322 0.23 31.88 -11.45
N GLN A 323 1.10 32.87 -11.20
CA GLN A 323 1.10 33.61 -9.94
C GLN A 323 -0.23 34.34 -9.72
N ALA A 324 -0.79 34.96 -10.76
CA ALA A 324 -2.09 35.62 -10.67
C ALA A 324 -3.24 34.64 -10.33
N CYS A 325 -3.14 33.37 -10.72
CA CYS A 325 -4.07 32.33 -10.28
C CYS A 325 -3.91 32.04 -8.78
N TYR A 326 -2.68 31.89 -8.26
CA TYR A 326 -2.46 31.72 -6.82
C TYR A 326 -2.96 32.93 -6.00
N ASP A 327 -2.68 34.15 -6.45
CA ASP A 327 -3.09 35.38 -5.76
C ASP A 327 -4.61 35.56 -5.73
N LYS A 328 -5.32 35.05 -6.75
CA LYS A 328 -6.77 35.17 -6.90
C LYS A 328 -7.54 33.92 -6.46
N GLY A 329 -6.89 32.79 -6.24
CA GLY A 329 -7.50 31.55 -5.76
C GLY A 329 -7.52 31.44 -4.23
N PRO A 330 -8.06 30.35 -3.66
CA PRO A 330 -7.75 29.98 -2.28
C PRO A 330 -6.27 29.57 -2.17
N ALA A 331 -5.69 29.71 -0.98
CA ALA A 331 -4.39 29.14 -0.71
C ALA A 331 -4.44 27.60 -0.84
N LEU A 332 -3.41 26.99 -1.40
CA LEU A 332 -3.30 25.54 -1.53
C LEU A 332 -2.54 24.94 -0.35
N ALA A 333 -2.89 23.72 0.02
CA ALA A 333 -2.02 22.91 0.87
C ALA A 333 -0.67 22.66 0.18
N MET A 334 0.40 22.66 0.98
CA MET A 334 1.78 22.51 0.50
C MET A 334 2.32 21.12 0.82
N VAL A 335 2.99 20.52 -0.17
CA VAL A 335 3.84 19.33 0.02
C VAL A 335 5.20 19.75 0.55
N ASN A 336 5.73 20.87 0.04
CA ASN A 336 6.95 21.51 0.52
C ASN A 336 6.85 23.03 0.33
N SER A 337 6.61 23.76 1.42
CA SER A 337 6.48 25.22 1.40
C SER A 337 7.75 25.94 0.98
N ASP A 338 8.92 25.48 1.42
CA ASP A 338 10.22 26.12 1.13
C ASP A 338 10.57 26.08 -0.36
N ARG A 339 10.08 25.05 -1.05
CA ARG A 339 10.28 24.84 -2.49
C ARG A 339 9.08 25.26 -3.34
N GLY A 340 8.02 25.78 -2.73
CA GLY A 340 6.79 26.16 -3.44
C GLY A 340 6.01 24.98 -4.03
N ILE A 341 6.25 23.74 -3.58
CA ILE A 341 5.57 22.55 -4.10
C ILE A 341 4.20 22.43 -3.44
N THR A 342 3.15 22.69 -4.22
CA THR A 342 1.74 22.62 -3.80
C THR A 342 1.18 21.21 -3.95
N ASN A 343 0.03 20.96 -3.33
CA ASN A 343 -0.77 19.74 -3.52
C ASN A 343 -1.16 19.45 -4.98
N LEU A 344 -1.25 20.47 -5.84
CA LEU A 344 -1.52 20.31 -7.28
C LEU A 344 -0.28 20.11 -8.18
N HIS A 345 0.93 19.98 -7.62
CA HIS A 345 2.17 19.83 -8.40
C HIS A 345 2.30 18.46 -9.06
N VAL A 346 2.15 17.39 -8.28
CA VAL A 346 2.30 15.99 -8.75
C VAL A 346 1.17 15.14 -8.16
N PRO A 347 0.43 14.37 -8.97
CA PRO A 347 -0.74 13.60 -8.51
C PRO A 347 -0.44 12.57 -7.41
N SER A 348 0.80 12.08 -7.33
CA SER A 348 1.22 11.05 -6.37
C SER A 348 1.75 11.61 -5.05
N ASP A 349 1.89 12.93 -4.90
CA ASP A 349 2.50 13.50 -3.69
C ASP A 349 1.55 13.46 -2.48
N VAL A 350 0.24 13.66 -2.70
CA VAL A 350 -0.78 13.66 -1.64
C VAL A 350 -1.75 12.51 -1.89
N ILE A 351 -1.51 11.41 -1.17
CA ILE A 351 -2.24 10.16 -1.32
C ILE A 351 -3.29 10.06 -0.21
N ILE A 352 -4.56 9.87 -0.54
CA ILE A 352 -5.72 10.01 0.37
C ILE A 352 -5.60 9.22 1.67
N ASP A 353 -5.24 7.94 1.60
CA ASP A 353 -5.11 7.03 2.73
C ASP A 353 -4.05 7.47 3.73
N ALA A 354 -2.95 8.09 3.29
CA ALA A 354 -1.89 8.58 4.18
C ALA A 354 -2.11 10.06 4.59
N SER A 355 -2.58 10.88 3.66
CA SER A 355 -2.73 12.33 3.85
C SER A 355 -3.91 12.68 4.75
N MET A 356 -5.04 11.98 4.64
CA MET A 356 -6.21 12.25 5.49
C MET A 356 -5.93 11.93 6.97
N PRO A 357 -5.37 10.76 7.34
CA PRO A 357 -5.01 10.50 8.73
C PRO A 357 -3.93 11.43 9.26
N ALA A 358 -2.94 11.80 8.43
CA ALA A 358 -1.91 12.77 8.83
C ALA A 358 -2.53 14.14 9.17
N MET A 359 -3.45 14.63 8.33
CA MET A 359 -4.19 15.87 8.58
C MET A 359 -5.07 15.76 9.83
N ILE A 360 -5.79 14.66 10.01
CA ILE A 360 -6.64 14.42 11.18
C ILE A 360 -5.81 14.39 12.48
N ARG A 361 -4.68 13.67 12.46
CA ARG A 361 -3.74 13.60 13.58
C ARG A 361 -3.16 14.97 13.93
N ASP A 362 -2.89 15.82 12.94
CA ASP A 362 -2.30 17.14 13.13
C ASP A 362 -3.34 18.25 13.31
N SER A 363 -4.32 18.03 14.21
CA SER A 363 -5.35 19.02 14.58
C SER A 363 -6.33 19.38 13.45
N GLY A 364 -6.46 18.54 12.42
CA GLY A 364 -7.27 18.83 11.25
C GLY A 364 -6.62 19.84 10.29
N LYS A 365 -5.29 19.96 10.27
CA LYS A 365 -4.59 21.04 9.55
C LYS A 365 -3.60 20.53 8.52
N MET A 366 -3.32 21.37 7.53
CA MET A 366 -2.25 21.17 6.55
C MET A 366 -1.34 22.41 6.48
N TRP A 367 -0.19 22.26 5.83
CA TRP A 367 0.80 23.33 5.70
C TRP A 367 0.42 24.32 4.60
N ASN A 368 0.47 25.61 4.91
CA ASN A 368 0.28 26.70 3.95
C ASN A 368 1.62 27.16 3.34
N ALA A 369 1.57 28.11 2.40
CA ALA A 369 2.76 28.65 1.72
C ALA A 369 3.79 29.32 2.65
N ARG A 370 3.41 29.69 3.89
CA ARG A 370 4.32 30.25 4.90
C ARG A 370 4.97 29.19 5.79
N GLY A 371 4.70 27.90 5.55
CA GLY A 371 5.17 26.83 6.42
C GLY A 371 4.44 26.80 7.77
N GLU A 372 3.18 27.23 7.80
CA GLU A 372 2.34 27.23 9.00
C GLU A 372 1.14 26.28 8.83
N ARG A 373 0.65 25.71 9.93
CA ARG A 373 -0.54 24.84 9.93
C ARG A 373 -1.82 25.67 9.87
N GLN A 374 -2.74 25.31 8.98
CA GLN A 374 -4.03 25.99 8.77
C GLN A 374 -5.15 24.98 8.48
N ASP A 375 -6.38 25.33 8.86
CA ASP A 375 -7.59 24.55 8.56
C ASP A 375 -7.78 24.43 7.04
N THR A 376 -8.34 23.29 6.60
CA THR A 376 -8.40 22.91 5.19
C THR A 376 -9.78 22.41 4.78
N LEU A 377 -10.17 22.70 3.54
CA LEU A 377 -11.25 22.02 2.84
C LEU A 377 -10.65 20.83 2.09
N ALA A 378 -10.80 19.63 2.66
CA ALA A 378 -10.28 18.38 2.10
C ALA A 378 -11.22 17.85 1.02
N VAL A 379 -10.92 18.13 -0.24
CA VAL A 379 -11.71 17.72 -1.39
C VAL A 379 -11.42 16.26 -1.75
N ILE A 380 -12.47 15.44 -1.66
CA ILE A 380 -12.52 14.04 -2.08
C ILE A 380 -13.74 13.91 -3.00
N PRO A 381 -13.58 14.04 -4.33
CA PRO A 381 -14.72 14.18 -5.24
C PRO A 381 -15.72 13.03 -5.18
N ASP A 382 -15.25 11.78 -5.16
CA ASP A 382 -16.12 10.61 -5.06
C ASP A 382 -16.61 10.38 -3.62
N SER A 383 -17.92 10.21 -3.46
CA SER A 383 -18.58 10.13 -2.16
C SER A 383 -18.68 8.72 -1.60
N SER A 384 -18.18 7.68 -2.31
CA SER A 384 -18.24 6.29 -1.84
C SER A 384 -17.60 6.11 -0.46
N TYR A 385 -16.50 6.83 -0.23
CA TYR A 385 -15.66 6.67 0.96
C TYR A 385 -15.37 7.99 1.71
N ALA A 386 -15.70 9.16 1.13
CA ALA A 386 -15.39 10.45 1.74
C ALA A 386 -16.00 10.64 3.14
N GLY A 387 -17.20 10.08 3.36
CA GLY A 387 -17.97 10.25 4.60
C GLY A 387 -17.28 9.73 5.87
N ILE A 388 -16.40 8.72 5.77
CA ILE A 388 -15.72 8.17 6.96
C ILE A 388 -14.72 9.17 7.55
N TYR A 389 -14.07 9.97 6.70
CA TYR A 389 -13.15 11.01 7.15
C TYR A 389 -13.91 12.19 7.74
N GLN A 390 -15.04 12.58 7.13
CA GLN A 390 -15.92 13.60 7.71
C GLN A 390 -16.41 13.20 9.11
N ALA A 391 -16.86 11.95 9.27
CA ALA A 391 -17.29 11.42 10.57
C ALA A 391 -16.16 11.45 11.61
N THR A 392 -14.92 11.14 11.20
CA THR A 392 -13.76 11.20 12.10
C THR A 392 -13.40 12.64 12.49
N ILE A 393 -13.47 13.58 11.54
CA ILE A 393 -13.26 15.01 11.79
C ILE A 393 -14.31 15.57 12.75
N GLU A 394 -15.59 15.26 12.53
CA GLU A 394 -16.70 15.65 13.41
C GLU A 394 -16.49 15.08 14.81
N PHE A 395 -16.14 13.80 14.91
CA PHE A 395 -15.85 13.15 16.18
C PHE A 395 -14.71 13.86 16.92
N CYS A 396 -13.58 14.12 16.27
CA CYS A 396 -12.46 14.82 16.91
C CYS A 396 -12.80 16.27 17.27
N ARG A 397 -13.63 16.95 16.47
CA ARG A 397 -14.13 18.30 16.79
C ARG A 397 -14.98 18.30 18.06
N GLU A 398 -15.85 17.31 18.24
CA GLU A 398 -16.74 17.19 19.42
C GLU A 398 -16.01 16.65 20.65
N HIS A 399 -15.05 15.75 20.46
CA HIS A 399 -14.50 14.93 21.54
C HIS A 399 -13.02 15.18 21.84
N GLY A 400 -12.38 16.09 21.11
CA GLY A 400 -10.95 16.30 21.14
C GLY A 400 -10.17 15.21 20.39
N ALA A 401 -8.84 15.30 20.45
CA ALA A 401 -7.97 14.28 19.88
C ALA A 401 -8.10 12.93 20.63
N PHE A 402 -7.83 11.83 19.93
CA PHE A 402 -7.68 10.53 20.57
C PHE A 402 -6.46 10.50 21.51
N ASP A 403 -6.54 9.69 22.56
CA ASP A 403 -5.44 9.43 23.49
C ASP A 403 -4.84 8.03 23.22
N PRO A 404 -3.63 7.93 22.64
CA PRO A 404 -2.96 6.65 22.39
C PRO A 404 -2.72 5.81 23.66
N ALA A 405 -2.67 6.44 24.84
CA ALA A 405 -2.49 5.76 26.11
C ALA A 405 -3.69 4.90 26.52
N THR A 406 -4.90 5.30 26.14
CA THR A 406 -6.15 4.67 26.61
C THR A 406 -7.03 4.12 25.51
N MET A 407 -6.89 4.59 24.26
CA MET A 407 -7.76 4.17 23.16
C MET A 407 -7.63 2.67 22.86
N GLY A 408 -8.74 2.08 22.39
CA GLY A 408 -8.80 0.70 21.91
C GLY A 408 -8.03 0.50 20.61
N THR A 409 -8.33 -0.57 19.88
CA THR A 409 -7.77 -0.82 18.55
C THR A 409 -8.82 -1.18 17.50
N VAL A 410 -8.55 -0.82 16.24
CA VAL A 410 -9.40 -1.16 15.10
C VAL A 410 -8.64 -2.04 14.10
N PRO A 411 -8.63 -3.38 14.29
CA PRO A 411 -8.22 -4.33 13.26
C PRO A 411 -9.08 -4.22 12.00
N ASN A 412 -8.54 -4.67 10.87
CA ASN A 412 -9.27 -4.77 9.62
C ASN A 412 -9.21 -6.18 9.02
N VAL A 413 -10.37 -6.67 8.59
CA VAL A 413 -10.53 -7.83 7.72
C VAL A 413 -10.99 -7.34 6.36
N GLY A 414 -10.09 -7.36 5.38
CA GLY A 414 -10.28 -6.71 4.08
C GLY A 414 -10.46 -7.67 2.92
N LEU A 415 -11.53 -7.50 2.14
CA LEU A 415 -11.74 -8.22 0.89
C LEU A 415 -10.73 -7.72 -0.16
N MET A 416 -9.91 -8.61 -0.70
CA MET A 416 -8.90 -8.22 -1.71
C MET A 416 -8.45 -9.32 -2.65
N ALA A 417 -8.74 -10.59 -2.33
CA ALA A 417 -8.27 -11.72 -3.12
C ALA A 417 -8.71 -11.59 -4.59
N GLN A 418 -7.83 -12.00 -5.51
CA GLN A 418 -8.11 -12.04 -6.95
C GLN A 418 -8.50 -10.67 -7.56
N LYS A 419 -7.89 -9.58 -7.05
CA LYS A 419 -8.11 -8.19 -7.50
C LYS A 419 -9.57 -7.74 -7.34
N ALA A 420 -10.18 -8.05 -6.19
CA ALA A 420 -11.56 -7.66 -5.88
C ALA A 420 -11.79 -6.15 -6.06
N GLU A 421 -12.98 -5.79 -6.55
CA GLU A 421 -13.51 -4.42 -6.62
C GLU A 421 -12.61 -3.46 -7.45
N GLU A 422 -12.41 -2.21 -7.01
CA GLU A 422 -11.76 -1.17 -7.81
C GLU A 422 -10.31 -1.50 -8.22
N TYR A 423 -9.60 -2.31 -7.43
CA TYR A 423 -8.20 -2.68 -7.72
C TYR A 423 -8.11 -3.61 -8.95
N GLY A 424 -9.22 -4.24 -9.35
CA GLY A 424 -9.35 -5.00 -10.58
C GLY A 424 -9.89 -4.19 -11.76
N SER A 425 -10.22 -2.91 -11.59
CA SER A 425 -11.00 -2.13 -12.59
C SER A 425 -10.16 -1.46 -13.68
N HIS A 426 -8.82 -1.45 -13.57
CA HIS A 426 -7.98 -0.61 -14.42
C HIS A 426 -8.12 -0.90 -15.92
N ASP A 427 -8.31 -2.17 -16.30
CA ASP A 427 -8.51 -2.64 -17.68
C ASP A 427 -9.99 -2.60 -18.11
N LYS A 428 -10.83 -1.96 -17.29
CA LYS A 428 -12.28 -1.78 -17.41
C LYS A 428 -12.68 -0.32 -17.09
N THR A 429 -11.72 0.60 -17.10
CA THR A 429 -11.95 2.03 -16.85
C THR A 429 -11.66 2.80 -18.13
N PHE A 430 -12.61 3.63 -18.57
CA PHE A 430 -12.56 4.33 -19.83
C PHE A 430 -13.00 5.78 -19.67
N GLN A 431 -12.39 6.66 -20.45
CA GLN A 431 -12.97 7.97 -20.71
C GLN A 431 -13.91 7.84 -21.91
N ALA A 432 -15.17 8.25 -21.75
CA ALA A 432 -16.18 8.15 -22.80
C ALA A 432 -15.73 8.93 -24.05
N PRO A 433 -15.69 8.30 -25.24
CA PRO A 433 -15.11 8.91 -26.45
C PRO A 433 -16.01 10.01 -27.05
N ALA A 434 -17.32 9.88 -26.86
CA ALA A 434 -18.35 10.80 -27.32
C ALA A 434 -19.61 10.63 -26.44
N ASP A 435 -20.61 11.47 -26.66
CA ASP A 435 -21.94 11.29 -26.07
C ASP A 435 -22.55 9.98 -26.58
N GLY A 436 -23.16 9.19 -25.70
CA GLY A 436 -23.72 7.89 -26.08
C GLY A 436 -24.06 7.03 -24.88
N THR A 437 -23.94 5.72 -25.04
CA THR A 437 -24.20 4.73 -23.99
C THR A 437 -23.04 3.75 -23.90
N ILE A 438 -22.51 3.51 -22.70
CA ILE A 438 -21.60 2.38 -22.45
C ILE A 438 -22.40 1.24 -21.85
N ARG A 439 -22.28 0.05 -22.44
CA ARG A 439 -22.99 -1.17 -22.04
C ARG A 439 -22.03 -2.30 -21.72
N ILE A 440 -22.44 -3.12 -20.77
CA ILE A 440 -21.90 -4.45 -20.54
C ILE A 440 -22.91 -5.44 -21.13
N VAL A 441 -22.46 -6.28 -22.06
CA VAL A 441 -23.27 -7.32 -22.68
C VAL A 441 -22.71 -8.70 -22.38
N ASP A 442 -23.56 -9.71 -22.22
CA ASP A 442 -23.15 -11.11 -22.02
C ASP A 442 -22.76 -11.81 -23.34
N GLY A 443 -22.38 -13.09 -23.26
CA GLY A 443 -22.02 -13.91 -24.42
C GLY A 443 -23.16 -14.15 -25.43
N ASP A 444 -24.41 -13.95 -25.02
CA ASP A 444 -25.60 -14.07 -25.87
C ASP A 444 -26.05 -12.71 -26.44
N GLY A 445 -25.36 -11.62 -26.07
CA GLY A 445 -25.66 -10.26 -26.49
C GLY A 445 -26.73 -9.56 -25.64
N ASN A 446 -27.13 -10.11 -24.50
CA ASN A 446 -28.05 -9.44 -23.58
C ASN A 446 -27.33 -8.33 -22.82
N VAL A 447 -27.98 -7.18 -22.69
CA VAL A 447 -27.45 -6.05 -21.91
C VAL A 447 -27.59 -6.37 -20.42
N LEU A 448 -26.47 -6.47 -19.72
CA LEU A 448 -26.39 -6.70 -18.28
C LEU A 448 -26.49 -5.37 -17.51
N ILE A 449 -25.68 -4.38 -17.91
CA ILE A 449 -25.63 -3.05 -17.29
C ILE A 449 -25.44 -2.00 -18.40
N GLU A 450 -26.12 -0.86 -18.32
CA GLU A 450 -25.91 0.26 -19.24
C GLU A 450 -25.94 1.63 -18.56
N HIS A 451 -25.17 2.56 -19.11
CA HIS A 451 -25.07 3.94 -18.64
C HIS A 451 -25.03 4.92 -19.81
N SER A 452 -25.88 5.94 -19.78
CA SER A 452 -25.70 7.11 -20.64
C SER A 452 -24.46 7.90 -20.19
N VAL A 453 -23.63 8.30 -21.14
CA VAL A 453 -22.37 9.02 -20.91
C VAL A 453 -22.27 10.23 -21.82
N GLU A 454 -21.64 11.30 -21.33
CA GLU A 454 -21.21 12.44 -22.13
C GLU A 454 -19.72 12.29 -22.48
N LYS A 455 -19.27 12.94 -23.55
CA LYS A 455 -17.85 12.94 -23.94
C LYS A 455 -16.96 13.34 -22.75
N GLY A 456 -15.98 12.50 -22.44
CA GLY A 456 -15.02 12.75 -21.37
C GLY A 456 -15.42 12.14 -20.03
N ASP A 457 -16.67 11.72 -19.82
CA ASP A 457 -17.11 11.06 -18.59
C ASP A 457 -16.21 9.85 -18.25
N LEU A 458 -15.94 9.64 -16.97
CA LEU A 458 -15.18 8.50 -16.51
C LEU A 458 -16.13 7.36 -16.21
N TRP A 459 -16.03 6.28 -16.97
CA TRP A 459 -16.82 5.07 -16.76
C TRP A 459 -15.90 3.95 -16.25
N ARG A 460 -16.35 3.15 -15.29
CA ARG A 460 -15.59 1.99 -14.78
C ARG A 460 -16.50 0.80 -14.51
N ALA A 461 -15.93 -0.41 -14.60
CA ALA A 461 -16.54 -1.63 -14.08
C ALA A 461 -15.59 -2.42 -13.18
N CYS A 462 -16.13 -3.04 -12.14
CA CYS A 462 -15.40 -3.87 -11.18
C CYS A 462 -15.99 -5.28 -11.12
N GLN A 463 -15.17 -6.23 -10.65
CA GLN A 463 -15.54 -7.63 -10.53
C GLN A 463 -15.18 -8.13 -9.14
N THR A 464 -16.09 -8.86 -8.50
CA THR A 464 -15.86 -9.46 -7.18
C THR A 464 -16.38 -10.88 -7.16
N LYS A 465 -15.45 -11.84 -7.09
CA LYS A 465 -15.75 -13.28 -7.18
C LYS A 465 -16.36 -13.79 -5.88
N ASP A 466 -17.24 -14.79 -6.00
CA ASP A 466 -17.93 -15.37 -4.85
C ASP A 466 -16.96 -16.03 -3.86
N ALA A 467 -16.00 -16.83 -4.34
CA ALA A 467 -15.06 -17.54 -3.46
C ALA A 467 -14.25 -16.58 -2.56
N PRO A 468 -13.66 -15.48 -3.05
CA PRO A 468 -13.10 -14.41 -2.21
C PRO A 468 -14.07 -13.85 -1.14
N ILE A 469 -15.35 -13.65 -1.46
CA ILE A 469 -16.34 -13.14 -0.50
C ILE A 469 -16.60 -14.17 0.60
N ARG A 470 -16.75 -15.45 0.25
CA ARG A 470 -16.94 -16.54 1.22
C ARG A 470 -15.75 -16.65 2.18
N ASP A 471 -14.53 -16.59 1.65
CA ASP A 471 -13.31 -16.60 2.46
C ASP A 471 -13.21 -15.37 3.39
N TRP A 472 -13.55 -14.19 2.88
CA TRP A 472 -13.56 -12.95 3.66
C TRP A 472 -14.53 -13.00 4.84
N VAL A 473 -15.76 -13.53 4.64
CA VAL A 473 -16.74 -13.73 5.73
C VAL A 473 -16.22 -14.74 6.76
N LYS A 474 -15.65 -15.86 6.30
CA LYS A 474 -15.03 -16.86 7.18
C LYS A 474 -13.90 -16.25 8.01
N LEU A 475 -13.04 -15.42 7.41
CA LEU A 475 -11.97 -14.73 8.11
C LEU A 475 -12.52 -13.77 9.17
N ALA A 476 -13.56 -13.00 8.87
CA ALA A 476 -14.21 -12.11 9.81
C ALA A 476 -14.76 -12.85 11.04
N VAL A 477 -15.49 -13.96 10.83
CA VAL A 477 -15.99 -14.82 11.90
C VAL A 477 -14.85 -15.40 12.74
N THR A 478 -13.78 -15.86 12.08
CA THR A 478 -12.60 -16.42 12.74
C THR A 478 -11.93 -15.39 13.65
N ARG A 479 -11.76 -14.15 13.18
CA ARG A 479 -11.17 -13.06 13.96
C ARG A 479 -12.07 -12.59 15.10
N ALA A 480 -13.37 -12.45 14.86
CA ALA A 480 -14.35 -12.11 15.90
C ALA A 480 -14.30 -13.14 17.03
N ARG A 481 -14.30 -14.44 16.71
CA ARG A 481 -14.20 -15.51 17.71
C ARG A 481 -12.86 -15.51 18.44
N ALA A 482 -11.75 -15.32 17.74
CA ALA A 482 -10.42 -15.33 18.34
C ALA A 482 -10.17 -14.17 19.31
N THR A 483 -10.88 -13.05 19.13
CA THR A 483 -10.64 -11.81 19.90
C THR A 483 -11.78 -11.45 20.86
N GLY A 484 -12.98 -11.99 20.65
CA GLY A 484 -14.20 -11.57 21.34
C GLY A 484 -14.66 -10.15 21.00
N SER A 485 -14.01 -9.48 20.03
CA SER A 485 -14.37 -8.12 19.62
C SER A 485 -15.53 -8.13 18.63
N PRO A 486 -16.45 -7.15 18.68
CA PRO A 486 -17.47 -6.99 17.66
C PRO A 486 -16.85 -6.82 16.27
N ALA A 487 -17.43 -7.47 15.27
CA ALA A 487 -17.04 -7.36 13.88
C ALA A 487 -18.14 -6.67 13.07
N VAL A 488 -17.81 -5.53 12.47
CA VAL A 488 -18.77 -4.71 11.73
C VAL A 488 -18.41 -4.77 10.26
N PHE A 489 -19.33 -5.25 9.42
CA PHE A 489 -19.28 -5.15 7.97
C PHE A 489 -19.70 -3.74 7.54
N TRP A 490 -18.81 -3.01 6.86
CA TRP A 490 -19.04 -1.62 6.43
C TRP A 490 -19.61 -1.64 5.02
N LEU A 491 -20.93 -1.82 4.93
CA LEU A 491 -21.65 -2.01 3.67
C LEU A 491 -22.91 -1.15 3.69
N ASP A 492 -23.12 -0.38 2.63
CA ASP A 492 -24.29 0.47 2.47
C ASP A 492 -25.30 -0.15 1.51
N GLU A 493 -26.46 -0.54 2.02
CA GLU A 493 -27.53 -1.14 1.19
C GLU A 493 -28.02 -0.23 0.05
N ASN A 494 -27.75 1.08 0.11
CA ASN A 494 -28.11 2.03 -0.95
C ASN A 494 -27.07 2.09 -2.09
N ARG A 495 -25.93 1.43 -1.96
CA ARG A 495 -24.98 1.22 -3.07
C ARG A 495 -25.32 -0.04 -3.82
N GLY A 496 -25.31 0.04 -5.15
CA GLY A 496 -25.62 -1.09 -6.02
C GLY A 496 -24.73 -2.30 -5.71
N HIS A 497 -23.42 -2.09 -5.61
CA HIS A 497 -22.44 -3.13 -5.29
C HIS A 497 -22.62 -3.69 -3.88
N ASP A 498 -22.58 -2.83 -2.85
CA ASP A 498 -22.68 -3.27 -1.45
C ASP A 498 -23.98 -4.04 -1.20
N SER A 499 -25.10 -3.70 -1.85
CA SER A 499 -26.36 -4.47 -1.73
C SER A 499 -26.22 -5.94 -2.16
N GLN A 500 -25.49 -6.21 -3.25
CA GLN A 500 -25.16 -7.57 -3.70
C GLN A 500 -24.23 -8.27 -2.71
N ILE A 501 -23.24 -7.55 -2.16
CA ILE A 501 -22.32 -8.08 -1.16
C ILE A 501 -23.05 -8.42 0.15
N ILE A 502 -23.97 -7.58 0.63
CA ILE A 502 -24.78 -7.82 1.83
C ILE A 502 -25.55 -9.13 1.71
N THR A 503 -26.18 -9.37 0.55
CA THR A 503 -26.91 -10.62 0.27
C THR A 503 -25.99 -11.84 0.42
N LYS A 504 -24.77 -11.76 -0.10
CA LYS A 504 -23.77 -12.82 0.02
C LYS A 504 -23.24 -12.98 1.46
N VAL A 505 -23.00 -11.87 2.16
CA VAL A 505 -22.55 -11.90 3.57
C VAL A 505 -23.60 -12.60 4.43
N GLN A 506 -24.87 -12.24 4.29
CA GLN A 506 -25.96 -12.86 5.06
C GLN A 506 -26.08 -14.37 4.78
N ALA A 507 -26.01 -14.77 3.50
CA ALA A 507 -26.05 -16.18 3.12
C ALA A 507 -24.86 -16.97 3.72
N ASN A 508 -23.65 -16.41 3.68
CA ASN A 508 -22.45 -17.07 4.22
C ASN A 508 -22.43 -17.11 5.75
N LEU A 509 -22.86 -16.04 6.43
CA LEU A 509 -22.94 -16.02 7.89
C LEU A 509 -23.89 -17.11 8.43
N ALA A 510 -24.95 -17.46 7.69
CA ALA A 510 -25.85 -18.56 8.04
C ALA A 510 -25.18 -19.95 8.03
N GLU A 511 -24.02 -20.09 7.38
CA GLU A 511 -23.22 -21.33 7.37
C GLU A 511 -22.22 -21.42 8.54
N HIS A 512 -22.17 -20.39 9.40
CA HIS A 512 -21.24 -20.30 10.51
C HIS A 512 -21.96 -20.20 11.86
N ASP A 513 -21.37 -20.81 12.90
CA ASP A 513 -21.81 -20.58 14.28
C ASP A 513 -21.46 -19.15 14.72
N THR A 514 -22.48 -18.30 14.82
CA THR A 514 -22.35 -16.88 15.16
C THR A 514 -23.11 -16.50 16.43
N GLU A 515 -23.71 -17.46 17.16
CA GLU A 515 -24.61 -17.18 18.29
C GLU A 515 -23.94 -16.39 19.42
N SER A 516 -22.64 -16.59 19.61
CA SER A 516 -21.82 -15.93 20.64
C SER A 516 -21.08 -14.69 20.16
N LEU A 517 -21.23 -14.30 18.89
CA LEU A 517 -20.46 -13.23 18.26
C LEU A 517 -21.34 -11.99 18.04
N ASP A 518 -20.78 -10.79 18.30
CA ASP A 518 -21.40 -9.52 17.90
C ASP A 518 -20.97 -9.19 16.46
N ILE A 519 -21.76 -9.62 15.48
CA ILE A 519 -21.54 -9.33 14.07
C ILE A 519 -22.65 -8.42 13.55
N ARG A 520 -22.25 -7.30 12.92
CA ARG A 520 -23.19 -6.29 12.42
C ARG A 520 -22.88 -5.93 10.97
N ILE A 521 -23.89 -5.44 10.25
CA ILE A 521 -23.74 -4.81 8.94
C ILE A 521 -24.24 -3.38 9.11
N LEU A 522 -23.39 -2.38 8.85
CA LEU A 522 -23.70 -0.97 8.99
C LEU A 522 -23.15 -0.18 7.78
N PRO A 523 -23.84 0.88 7.33
CA PRO A 523 -23.28 1.80 6.34
C PRO A 523 -21.94 2.38 6.83
N PRO A 524 -20.98 2.68 5.93
CA PRO A 524 -19.63 3.09 6.33
C PRO A 524 -19.56 4.24 7.33
N VAL A 525 -20.43 5.25 7.22
CA VAL A 525 -20.47 6.40 8.14
C VAL A 525 -20.92 5.97 9.54
N ASP A 526 -21.96 5.15 9.64
CA ASP A 526 -22.49 4.68 10.92
C ASP A 526 -21.55 3.66 11.58
N ALA A 527 -20.95 2.78 10.77
CA ALA A 527 -19.90 1.87 11.20
C ALA A 527 -18.68 2.61 11.76
N CYS A 528 -18.28 3.72 11.11
CA CYS A 528 -17.22 4.60 11.56
C CYS A 528 -17.56 5.24 12.91
N ARG A 529 -18.74 5.85 13.07
CA ARG A 529 -19.18 6.45 14.34
C ARG A 529 -19.21 5.45 15.49
N PHE A 530 -19.83 4.28 15.28
CA PHE A 530 -19.83 3.18 16.26
C PHE A 530 -18.41 2.77 16.67
N THR A 531 -17.51 2.69 15.70
CA THR A 531 -16.11 2.32 15.94
C THR A 531 -15.38 3.41 16.73
N LEU A 532 -15.54 4.69 16.39
CA LEU A 532 -14.87 5.81 17.06
C LEU A 532 -15.31 5.97 18.52
N GLU A 533 -16.61 5.79 18.81
CA GLU A 533 -17.16 5.80 20.18
C GLU A 533 -16.50 4.72 21.05
N ARG A 534 -16.45 3.49 20.54
CA ARG A 534 -15.80 2.35 21.21
C ARG A 534 -14.30 2.57 21.37
N LEU A 535 -13.65 3.05 20.32
CA LEU A 535 -12.21 3.32 20.29
C LEU A 535 -11.82 4.31 21.39
N LYS A 536 -12.56 5.42 21.52
CA LYS A 536 -12.37 6.41 22.59
C LYS A 536 -12.61 5.80 23.99
N ALA A 537 -13.57 4.89 24.11
CA ALA A 537 -13.85 4.18 25.36
C ALA A 537 -12.84 3.06 25.71
N GLY A 538 -11.75 2.92 24.95
CA GLY A 538 -10.73 1.89 25.18
C GLY A 538 -11.14 0.49 24.69
N GLN A 539 -12.18 0.40 23.87
CA GLN A 539 -12.74 -0.85 23.36
C GLN A 539 -12.35 -1.12 21.91
N ASP A 540 -12.17 -2.39 21.59
CA ASP A 540 -11.75 -2.84 20.27
C ASP A 540 -12.95 -3.12 19.36
N THR A 541 -12.79 -2.88 18.05
CA THR A 541 -13.81 -3.19 17.03
C THR A 541 -13.13 -3.66 15.76
N ILE A 542 -13.53 -4.80 15.21
CA ILE A 542 -13.00 -5.28 13.92
C ILE A 542 -13.81 -4.61 12.81
N SER A 543 -13.12 -3.87 11.95
CA SER A 543 -13.68 -3.38 10.69
C SER A 543 -13.59 -4.48 9.63
N VAL A 544 -14.72 -4.82 9.00
CA VAL A 544 -14.80 -5.83 7.95
C VAL A 544 -15.23 -5.13 6.68
N THR A 545 -14.32 -4.94 5.73
CA THR A 545 -14.53 -3.98 4.63
C THR A 545 -14.12 -4.51 3.26
N GLY A 546 -14.63 -3.84 2.22
CA GLY A 546 -14.09 -3.93 0.86
C GLY A 546 -12.63 -3.45 0.76
N ASN A 547 -12.06 -3.59 -0.44
CA ASN A 547 -10.66 -3.40 -0.78
C ASN A 547 -10.19 -1.95 -0.55
N VAL A 548 -10.98 -0.97 -0.99
CA VAL A 548 -10.63 0.46 -0.83
C VAL A 548 -10.66 0.86 0.65
N LEU A 549 -11.73 0.52 1.37
CA LEU A 549 -11.82 0.82 2.80
C LEU A 549 -10.78 0.05 3.63
N ARG A 550 -10.36 -1.16 3.23
CA ARG A 550 -9.22 -1.84 3.85
C ARG A 550 -7.98 -0.94 3.79
N ASP A 551 -7.67 -0.40 2.61
CA ASP A 551 -6.55 0.51 2.44
C ASP A 551 -6.69 1.73 3.37
N TYR A 552 -7.84 2.40 3.34
CA TYR A 552 -8.04 3.66 4.06
C TYR A 552 -8.03 3.49 5.58
N LEU A 553 -8.72 2.46 6.10
CA LEU A 553 -8.85 2.24 7.54
C LEU A 553 -7.56 1.69 8.15
N THR A 554 -6.77 0.95 7.38
CA THR A 554 -5.48 0.41 7.85
C THR A 554 -4.33 1.41 7.80
N ASP A 555 -4.58 2.61 7.28
CA ASP A 555 -3.74 3.80 7.55
C ASP A 555 -4.38 4.69 8.62
N LEU A 556 -5.69 4.95 8.55
CA LEU A 556 -6.40 5.83 9.48
C LEU A 556 -6.19 5.44 10.94
N PHE A 557 -6.62 4.25 11.33
CA PHE A 557 -6.59 3.87 12.74
C PHE A 557 -5.15 3.66 13.25
N PRO A 558 -4.24 2.99 12.52
CA PRO A 558 -2.85 2.85 12.97
C PRO A 558 -2.11 4.18 13.14
N ILE A 559 -2.35 5.17 12.28
CA ILE A 559 -1.74 6.50 12.44
C ILE A 559 -2.25 7.19 13.71
N LEU A 560 -3.53 7.02 14.06
CA LEU A 560 -4.10 7.58 15.31
C LEU A 560 -3.68 6.77 16.55
N GLU A 561 -3.52 5.45 16.42
CA GLU A 561 -3.27 4.54 17.54
C GLU A 561 -1.81 4.40 17.92
N VAL A 562 -0.92 4.26 16.93
CA VAL A 562 0.50 3.94 17.13
C VAL A 562 1.41 4.91 16.35
N GLY A 563 0.84 5.97 15.78
CA GLY A 563 1.57 7.09 15.17
C GLY A 563 2.07 6.81 13.74
N THR A 564 1.88 5.59 13.24
CA THR A 564 2.31 5.14 11.90
C THR A 564 1.61 3.85 11.51
N SER A 565 1.33 3.67 10.21
CA SER A 565 0.84 2.40 9.64
C SER A 565 1.95 1.39 9.34
N ALA A 566 3.22 1.76 9.53
CA ALA A 566 4.37 0.89 9.25
C ALA A 566 4.56 -0.24 10.29
N LYS A 567 4.00 -0.11 11.49
CA LYS A 567 4.19 -1.05 12.62
C LYS A 567 3.01 -2.03 12.78
N MET A 568 2.51 -2.54 11.66
CA MET A 568 1.30 -3.36 11.59
C MET A 568 1.62 -4.78 11.13
N LEU A 569 0.91 -5.77 11.66
CA LEU A 569 0.83 -7.09 11.03
C LEU A 569 -0.02 -6.99 9.79
N SER A 570 0.46 -7.53 8.68
CA SER A 570 -0.26 -7.59 7.40
C SER A 570 -0.25 -9.05 6.93
N ILE A 571 -1.21 -9.82 7.42
CA ILE A 571 -1.34 -11.26 7.19
C ILE A 571 -2.32 -11.48 6.05
N VAL A 572 -1.97 -12.39 5.15
CA VAL A 572 -2.81 -12.81 4.03
C VAL A 572 -2.96 -14.33 4.12
N PRO A 573 -4.00 -14.83 4.80
CA PRO A 573 -4.37 -16.23 4.74
C PRO A 573 -4.74 -16.56 3.29
N LEU A 574 -3.91 -17.37 2.64
CA LEU A 574 -4.13 -17.73 1.24
C LEU A 574 -5.34 -18.68 1.18
N MET A 575 -6.20 -18.50 0.17
CA MET A 575 -7.49 -19.21 0.09
C MET A 575 -7.31 -20.74 0.08
N ASN A 576 -6.17 -21.23 -0.42
CA ASN A 576 -5.85 -22.65 -0.49
C ASN A 576 -5.16 -23.20 0.77
N GLY A 577 -5.04 -22.42 1.84
CA GLY A 577 -4.55 -22.86 3.16
C GLY A 577 -3.10 -22.47 3.50
N GLY A 578 -2.37 -21.87 2.55
CA GLY A 578 -1.06 -21.29 2.80
C GLY A 578 -1.11 -19.95 3.54
N GLY A 579 0.06 -19.36 3.79
CA GLY A 579 0.19 -18.03 4.40
C GLY A 579 1.14 -17.13 3.62
N LEU A 580 0.72 -15.87 3.43
CA LEU A 580 1.57 -14.77 2.99
C LEU A 580 1.63 -13.72 4.10
N PHE A 581 2.84 -13.32 4.49
CA PHE A 581 3.11 -12.41 5.60
C PHE A 581 3.86 -11.20 5.09
N GLU A 582 3.15 -10.09 4.89
CA GLU A 582 3.74 -8.83 4.45
C GLU A 582 4.38 -8.14 5.65
N THR A 583 5.66 -7.78 5.50
CA THR A 583 6.45 -7.14 6.58
C THR A 583 6.13 -5.66 6.77
N GLY A 584 5.23 -5.08 5.96
CA GLY A 584 4.82 -3.68 6.11
C GLY A 584 3.96 -3.20 4.96
N ALA A 585 3.27 -2.08 5.19
CA ALA A 585 2.39 -1.43 4.21
C ALA A 585 3.11 -0.45 3.26
N GLY A 586 4.33 -0.04 3.61
CA GLY A 586 5.08 1.01 2.91
C GLY A 586 5.85 0.56 1.66
N GLY A 587 6.52 1.51 1.01
CA GLY A 587 7.47 1.25 -0.08
C GLY A 587 8.87 0.87 0.41
N SER A 588 9.81 0.71 -0.51
CA SER A 588 11.19 0.24 -0.28
C SER A 588 12.20 1.32 0.18
N ALA A 589 11.72 2.55 0.44
CA ALA A 589 12.44 3.65 1.08
C ALA A 589 13.77 4.09 0.42
N PRO A 590 13.75 4.67 -0.81
CA PRO A 590 14.95 5.10 -1.55
C PRO A 590 15.85 6.08 -0.78
N LYS A 591 15.25 6.95 0.04
CA LYS A 591 15.99 7.93 0.87
C LYS A 591 16.86 7.29 1.95
N HIS A 592 16.58 6.04 2.33
CA HIS A 592 17.40 5.31 3.30
C HIS A 592 18.66 4.77 2.62
N VAL A 593 18.55 4.33 1.36
CA VAL A 593 19.73 3.94 0.54
C VAL A 593 20.64 5.12 0.29
N GLN A 594 20.08 6.30 0.01
CA GLN A 594 20.89 7.53 -0.16
C GLN A 594 21.70 7.86 1.10
N GLN A 595 21.08 7.74 2.28
CA GLN A 595 21.79 7.93 3.55
C GLN A 595 22.85 6.85 3.76
N PHE A 596 22.50 5.59 3.50
CA PHE A 596 23.44 4.49 3.61
C PHE A 596 24.68 4.71 2.73
N ASN A 597 24.51 5.08 1.46
CA ASN A 597 25.64 5.32 0.58
C ASN A 597 26.48 6.55 0.98
N ALA A 598 25.87 7.59 1.54
CA ALA A 598 26.55 8.83 1.91
C ALA A 598 27.23 8.80 3.30
N GLU A 599 26.70 8.02 4.24
CA GLU A 599 27.21 8.05 5.62
C GLU A 599 27.19 6.67 6.29
N ASN A 600 27.02 5.60 5.52
CA ASN A 600 27.04 4.21 5.97
C ASN A 600 26.16 3.98 7.20
N HIS A 601 24.96 4.57 7.19
CA HIS A 601 23.97 4.48 8.26
C HIS A 601 22.62 4.13 7.65
N LEU A 602 22.07 2.96 8.02
CA LEU A 602 20.78 2.50 7.51
C LEU A 602 19.69 2.67 8.56
N ARG A 603 18.83 3.67 8.39
CA ARG A 603 17.69 3.95 9.30
C ARG A 603 16.41 3.14 9.02
N TRP A 604 16.53 2.00 8.33
CA TRP A 604 15.38 1.12 8.05
C TRP A 604 14.98 0.34 9.31
N ASP A 605 13.72 0.46 9.73
CA ASP A 605 13.19 -0.27 10.89
C ASP A 605 12.61 -1.61 10.44
N SER A 606 13.31 -2.69 10.79
CA SER A 606 12.94 -4.07 10.45
C SER A 606 11.92 -4.69 11.40
N LEU A 607 11.28 -3.92 12.29
CA LEU A 607 10.24 -4.42 13.19
C LEU A 607 9.16 -5.23 12.46
N GLY A 608 8.72 -4.76 11.31
CA GLY A 608 7.72 -5.47 10.52
C GLY A 608 8.20 -6.83 9.98
N GLU A 609 9.49 -6.99 9.72
CA GLU A 609 10.11 -8.27 9.36
C GLU A 609 10.10 -9.24 10.55
N PHE A 610 10.36 -8.75 11.77
CA PHE A 610 10.34 -9.56 12.99
C PHE A 610 8.93 -10.08 13.27
N LEU A 611 7.94 -9.19 13.16
CA LEU A 611 6.53 -9.51 13.36
C LEU A 611 6.00 -10.49 12.32
N ALA A 612 6.36 -10.32 11.04
CA ALA A 612 5.96 -11.25 9.99
C ALA A 612 6.63 -12.63 10.16
N LEU A 613 7.89 -12.67 10.60
CA LEU A 613 8.59 -13.92 10.88
C LEU A 613 7.97 -14.67 12.06
N ALA A 614 7.60 -13.98 13.15
CA ALA A 614 6.90 -14.60 14.27
C ALA A 614 5.60 -15.27 13.80
N VAL A 615 4.74 -14.55 13.08
CA VAL A 615 3.48 -15.13 12.57
C VAL A 615 3.73 -16.23 11.52
N SER A 616 4.78 -16.12 10.71
CA SER A 616 5.18 -17.18 9.78
C SER A 616 5.57 -18.47 10.53
N LEU A 617 6.30 -18.36 11.64
CA LEU A 617 6.67 -19.49 12.51
C LEU A 617 5.44 -20.06 13.24
N GLU A 618 4.52 -19.21 13.70
CA GLU A 618 3.22 -19.63 14.26
C GLU A 618 2.41 -20.44 13.23
N HIS A 619 2.38 -19.99 11.97
CA HIS A 619 1.73 -20.72 10.89
C HIS A 619 2.38 -22.09 10.65
N VAL A 620 3.72 -22.18 10.67
CA VAL A 620 4.42 -23.48 10.62
C VAL A 620 4.01 -24.36 11.80
N ALA A 621 3.98 -23.79 13.01
CA ALA A 621 3.63 -24.51 14.23
C ALA A 621 2.24 -25.14 14.15
N GLY A 622 1.24 -24.36 13.73
CA GLY A 622 -0.14 -24.85 13.61
C GLY A 622 -0.32 -25.89 12.50
N LYS A 623 0.31 -25.69 11.35
CA LYS A 623 0.13 -26.54 10.16
C LYS A 623 0.90 -27.85 10.21
N PHE A 624 2.09 -27.84 10.81
CA PHE A 624 2.95 -29.02 10.93
C PHE A 624 2.97 -29.59 12.36
N SER A 625 2.16 -29.05 13.27
CA SER A 625 2.16 -29.40 14.70
C SER A 625 3.57 -29.34 15.32
N SER A 626 4.35 -28.33 14.94
CA SER A 626 5.75 -28.20 15.35
C SER A 626 5.90 -27.39 16.63
N THR A 627 6.21 -28.08 17.74
CA THR A 627 6.49 -27.45 19.03
C THR A 627 7.67 -26.47 18.96
N LYS A 628 8.76 -26.84 18.27
CA LYS A 628 9.93 -25.96 18.11
C LYS A 628 9.59 -24.68 17.34
N ALA A 629 8.76 -24.76 16.29
CA ALA A 629 8.31 -23.58 15.56
C ALA A 629 7.47 -22.64 16.46
N ARG A 630 6.61 -23.21 17.32
CA ARG A 630 5.83 -22.43 18.29
C ARG A 630 6.74 -21.70 19.27
N ILE A 631 7.70 -22.42 19.87
CA ILE A 631 8.65 -21.83 20.83
C ILE A 631 9.47 -20.71 20.16
N LEU A 632 9.94 -20.92 18.93
CA LEU A 632 10.64 -19.89 18.15
C LEU A 632 9.77 -18.65 17.93
N SER A 633 8.50 -18.85 17.58
CA SER A 633 7.52 -17.76 17.39
C SER A 633 7.30 -16.95 18.67
N GLU A 634 6.97 -17.63 19.77
CA GLU A 634 6.68 -16.99 21.06
C GLU A 634 7.90 -16.25 21.61
N ALA A 635 9.10 -16.84 21.47
CA ALA A 635 10.35 -16.19 21.85
C ALA A 635 10.68 -14.97 20.98
N LEU A 636 10.31 -14.98 19.69
CA LEU A 636 10.50 -13.85 18.80
C LEU A 636 9.51 -12.70 19.09
N ASP A 637 8.29 -13.02 19.50
CA ASP A 637 7.31 -12.03 19.99
C ASP A 637 7.81 -11.36 21.28
N GLU A 638 8.38 -12.13 22.22
CA GLU A 638 9.02 -11.57 23.42
C GLU A 638 10.24 -10.72 23.06
N ALA A 639 11.10 -11.18 22.14
CA ALA A 639 12.24 -10.41 21.67
C ALA A 639 11.82 -9.08 21.03
N SER A 640 10.76 -9.09 20.23
CA SER A 640 10.18 -7.89 19.62
C SER A 640 9.60 -6.93 20.68
N THR A 641 9.07 -7.48 21.77
CA THR A 641 8.61 -6.69 22.92
C THR A 641 9.77 -6.02 23.64
N GLN A 642 10.85 -6.77 23.93
CA GLN A 642 12.06 -6.21 24.53
C GLN A 642 12.75 -5.18 23.63
N TYR A 643 12.75 -5.40 22.31
CA TYR A 643 13.22 -4.43 21.32
C TYR A 643 12.49 -3.08 21.46
N LEU A 644 11.16 -3.12 21.55
CA LEU A 644 10.34 -1.91 21.72
C LEU A 644 10.57 -1.27 23.08
N LEU A 645 10.51 -2.03 24.18
CA LEU A 645 10.61 -1.50 25.55
C LEU A 645 11.98 -0.87 25.84
N ASN A 646 13.05 -1.37 25.23
CA ASN A 646 14.42 -0.86 25.41
C ASN A 646 14.83 0.16 24.32
N ASP A 647 13.88 0.66 23.53
CA ASP A 647 14.08 1.66 22.48
C ASP A 647 15.23 1.32 21.51
N ARG A 648 15.27 0.06 21.05
CA ARG A 648 16.34 -0.45 20.17
C ARG A 648 16.06 -0.23 18.68
N ALA A 649 15.12 0.66 18.35
CA ALA A 649 14.84 1.05 16.98
C ALA A 649 16.00 1.84 16.37
N PRO A 650 16.22 1.76 15.05
CA PRO A 650 17.27 2.51 14.40
C PRO A 650 17.00 4.01 14.53
N SER A 651 18.02 4.74 14.97
CA SER A 651 18.03 6.19 14.92
C SER A 651 18.01 6.67 13.47
N ARG A 652 17.66 7.94 13.29
CA ARG A 652 17.76 8.62 11.98
C ARG A 652 19.11 9.31 11.80
N LYS A 653 19.93 9.39 12.86
CA LYS A 653 21.18 10.14 12.90
C LYS A 653 22.37 9.21 12.78
N CYS A 654 23.26 9.53 11.84
CA CYS A 654 24.54 8.86 11.73
C CYS A 654 25.36 8.98 13.02
N GLY A 655 26.06 7.90 13.38
CA GLY A 655 26.80 7.74 14.63
C GLY A 655 25.97 7.17 15.79
N GLU A 656 24.66 7.05 15.62
CA GLU A 656 23.77 6.38 16.58
C GLU A 656 23.40 4.96 16.08
N LEU A 657 22.58 4.24 16.85
CA LEU A 657 22.12 2.89 16.52
C LEU A 657 21.45 2.88 15.13
N ASP A 658 21.82 1.95 14.26
CA ASP A 658 21.20 1.77 12.95
C ASP A 658 20.62 0.35 12.80
N ASN A 659 20.08 0.03 11.62
CA ASN A 659 19.43 -1.25 11.32
C ASN A 659 20.28 -2.48 11.71
N ARG A 660 21.60 -2.44 11.51
CA ARG A 660 22.48 -3.58 11.82
C ARG A 660 22.59 -3.81 13.32
N GLY A 661 22.70 -2.73 14.09
CA GLY A 661 22.69 -2.81 15.55
C GLY A 661 21.34 -3.26 16.10
N THR A 662 20.25 -2.81 15.47
CA THR A 662 18.89 -3.31 15.76
C THR A 662 18.79 -4.83 15.57
N HIS A 663 19.35 -5.39 14.48
CA HIS A 663 19.36 -6.84 14.26
C HIS A 663 20.18 -7.61 15.30
N PHE A 664 21.31 -7.05 15.75
CA PHE A 664 22.06 -7.61 16.87
C PHE A 664 21.19 -7.68 18.13
N TYR A 665 20.52 -6.58 18.50
CA TYR A 665 19.66 -6.57 19.69
C TYR A 665 18.49 -7.54 19.58
N LEU A 666 17.88 -7.69 18.40
CA LEU A 666 16.89 -8.73 18.17
C LEU A 666 17.46 -10.12 18.43
N ALA A 667 18.62 -10.45 17.84
CA ALA A 667 19.26 -11.75 18.03
C ALA A 667 19.57 -12.01 19.51
N LEU A 668 20.07 -11.00 20.23
CA LEU A 668 20.33 -11.09 21.67
C LEU A 668 19.05 -11.39 22.46
N TYR A 669 17.99 -10.61 22.25
CA TYR A 669 16.73 -10.80 22.98
C TYR A 669 16.03 -12.11 22.62
N TRP A 670 16.10 -12.53 21.36
CA TRP A 670 15.53 -13.80 20.91
C TRP A 670 16.29 -14.99 21.50
N ALA A 671 17.63 -14.93 21.54
CA ALA A 671 18.43 -15.96 22.19
C ALA A 671 18.15 -16.03 23.70
N ARG A 672 17.97 -14.90 24.37
CA ARG A 672 17.57 -14.85 25.79
C ARG A 672 16.21 -15.50 26.03
N ALA A 673 15.21 -15.16 25.22
CA ALA A 673 13.86 -15.74 25.35
C ALA A 673 13.88 -17.26 25.10
N LEU A 674 14.65 -17.72 24.11
CA LEU A 674 14.83 -19.15 23.82
C LEU A 674 15.64 -19.89 24.88
N ALA A 675 16.57 -19.22 25.56
CA ALA A 675 17.29 -19.78 26.70
C ALA A 675 16.38 -19.92 27.93
N ALA A 676 15.45 -18.99 28.13
CA ALA A 676 14.61 -18.88 29.32
C ALA A 676 13.38 -19.79 29.32
N GLN A 677 12.91 -20.28 28.16
CA GLN A 677 11.81 -21.24 28.08
C GLN A 677 12.19 -22.60 28.67
N ASP A 678 11.18 -23.33 29.17
CA ASP A 678 11.32 -24.60 29.89
C ASP A 678 10.65 -25.80 29.18
N GLU A 679 10.19 -25.62 27.95
CA GLU A 679 9.46 -26.62 27.17
C GLU A 679 10.37 -27.54 26.32
N ASP A 680 11.45 -27.00 25.74
CA ASP A 680 12.44 -27.74 24.94
C ASP A 680 13.85 -27.49 25.48
N HIS A 681 14.37 -28.44 26.27
CA HIS A 681 15.67 -28.31 26.94
C HIS A 681 16.87 -28.32 25.97
N GLU A 682 16.76 -28.97 24.81
CA GLU A 682 17.85 -28.94 23.82
C GLU A 682 17.98 -27.55 23.21
N LEU A 683 16.84 -26.96 22.83
CA LEU A 683 16.76 -25.60 22.33
C LEU A 683 17.22 -24.59 23.39
N SER A 684 16.75 -24.74 24.64
CA SER A 684 17.19 -23.89 25.75
C SER A 684 18.70 -23.95 25.97
N ALA A 685 19.32 -25.13 25.95
CA ALA A 685 20.75 -25.27 26.15
C ALA A 685 21.58 -24.66 25.00
N GLU A 686 21.16 -24.88 23.75
CA GLU A 686 21.76 -24.26 22.57
C GLU A 686 21.74 -22.73 22.68
N PHE A 687 20.57 -22.15 22.91
CA PHE A 687 20.39 -20.71 22.96
C PHE A 687 20.93 -20.06 24.24
N THR A 688 21.10 -20.82 25.33
CA THR A 688 21.86 -20.36 26.50
C THR A 688 23.32 -20.08 26.13
N SER A 689 23.94 -20.96 25.34
CA SER A 689 25.32 -20.74 24.87
C SER A 689 25.39 -19.50 23.97
N LEU A 690 24.46 -19.39 23.00
CA LEU A 690 24.42 -18.27 22.06
C LEU A 690 24.16 -16.93 22.77
N ALA A 691 23.18 -16.87 23.67
CA ALA A 691 22.86 -15.68 24.45
C ALA A 691 24.08 -15.20 25.25
N ASN A 692 24.76 -16.11 25.97
CA ASN A 692 25.97 -15.77 26.72
C ASN A 692 27.11 -15.22 25.85
N GLN A 693 27.26 -15.71 24.61
CA GLN A 693 28.26 -15.20 23.67
C GLN A 693 27.91 -13.79 23.18
N LEU A 694 26.65 -13.57 22.79
CA LEU A 694 26.15 -12.26 22.34
C LEU A 694 26.23 -11.21 23.45
N GLU A 695 25.86 -11.57 24.69
CA GLU A 695 25.95 -10.67 25.85
C GLU A 695 27.38 -10.23 26.16
N LYS A 696 28.32 -11.18 26.18
CA LYS A 696 29.73 -10.88 26.48
C LYS A 696 30.39 -10.01 25.41
N ALA A 697 29.88 -10.08 24.18
CA ALA A 697 30.43 -9.38 23.03
C ALA A 697 29.66 -8.10 22.67
N GLU A 698 28.63 -7.71 23.44
CA GLU A 698 27.75 -6.57 23.12
C GLU A 698 28.53 -5.29 22.83
N GLU A 699 29.43 -4.88 23.73
CA GLU A 699 30.22 -3.66 23.57
C GLU A 699 31.09 -3.69 22.30
N THR A 700 31.82 -4.78 22.08
CA THR A 700 32.67 -4.96 20.89
C THR A 700 31.87 -4.95 19.59
N ILE A 701 30.73 -5.64 19.55
CA ILE A 701 29.85 -5.67 18.36
C ILE A 701 29.35 -4.25 18.06
N MET A 702 28.89 -3.51 19.08
CA MET A 702 28.38 -2.16 18.90
C MET A 702 29.47 -1.18 18.47
N GLU A 703 30.69 -1.31 18.99
CA GLU A 703 31.86 -0.54 18.53
C GLU A 703 32.18 -0.81 17.06
N GLU A 704 32.25 -2.09 16.66
CA GLU A 704 32.49 -2.49 15.27
C GLU A 704 31.44 -1.93 14.30
N LEU A 705 30.16 -1.99 14.67
CA LEU A 705 29.04 -1.48 13.86
C LEU A 705 28.97 0.05 13.82
N THR A 706 29.42 0.74 14.87
CA THR A 706 29.41 2.21 14.92
C THR A 706 30.63 2.80 14.20
N ALA A 707 31.80 2.16 14.28
CA ALA A 707 33.05 2.66 13.73
C ALA A 707 33.04 2.84 12.20
N ILE A 708 32.17 2.12 11.50
CA ILE A 708 32.01 2.22 10.04
C ILE A 708 31.08 3.35 9.58
N GLN A 709 30.31 3.94 10.50
CA GLN A 709 29.37 5.02 10.18
C GLN A 709 30.10 6.34 9.92
N GLY A 710 29.45 7.24 9.19
CA GLY A 710 29.97 8.57 8.82
C GLY A 710 30.90 8.54 7.60
N GLN A 711 30.99 7.39 6.92
CA GLN A 711 31.83 7.19 5.75
C GLN A 711 30.95 6.92 4.53
N ASN A 712 31.35 7.46 3.37
CA ASN A 712 30.73 7.06 2.10
C ASN A 712 31.00 5.58 1.85
N ILE A 713 30.01 4.88 1.29
CA ILE A 713 30.13 3.49 0.87
C ILE A 713 29.53 3.29 -0.52
N GLU A 714 30.20 2.50 -1.33
CA GLU A 714 29.77 2.13 -2.67
C GLU A 714 29.57 0.61 -2.72
N ILE A 715 28.36 0.19 -3.07
CA ILE A 715 27.95 -1.23 -3.10
C ILE A 715 27.86 -1.79 -4.52
N GLY A 716 28.46 -1.11 -5.51
CA GLY A 716 28.55 -1.61 -6.89
C GLY A 716 27.21 -1.68 -7.64
N GLY A 717 26.26 -0.79 -7.35
CA GLY A 717 24.96 -0.73 -8.02
C GLY A 717 23.86 -0.18 -7.11
N TYR A 718 22.68 0.11 -7.67
CA TYR A 718 21.50 0.53 -6.92
C TYR A 718 20.37 -0.51 -7.03
N TYR A 719 19.98 -0.87 -8.26
CA TYR A 719 18.93 -1.86 -8.52
C TYR A 719 19.45 -3.30 -8.49
N ARG A 720 20.75 -3.51 -8.78
CA ARG A 720 21.45 -4.79 -8.69
C ARG A 720 22.85 -4.57 -8.09
N PRO A 721 22.95 -4.28 -6.78
CA PRO A 721 24.24 -4.08 -6.13
C PRO A 721 25.10 -5.34 -6.16
N ASP A 722 26.42 -5.16 -6.14
CA ASP A 722 27.38 -6.26 -6.03
C ASP A 722 27.16 -7.02 -4.72
N GLY A 723 26.96 -8.32 -4.83
CA GLY A 723 26.57 -9.16 -3.69
C GLY A 723 27.61 -9.18 -2.58
N ALA A 724 28.90 -9.33 -2.92
CA ALA A 724 29.97 -9.42 -1.94
C ALA A 724 30.19 -8.09 -1.22
N THR A 725 30.19 -6.98 -1.96
CA THR A 725 30.38 -5.64 -1.41
C THR A 725 29.21 -5.22 -0.54
N ALA A 726 27.97 -5.47 -0.97
CA ALA A 726 26.78 -5.18 -0.18
C ALA A 726 26.69 -6.05 1.08
N ASP A 727 27.07 -7.33 1.02
CA ASP A 727 27.11 -8.20 2.20
C ASP A 727 28.18 -7.74 3.20
N ALA A 728 29.37 -7.38 2.74
CA ALA A 728 30.43 -6.86 3.60
C ALA A 728 29.99 -5.56 4.31
N ALA A 729 29.30 -4.68 3.58
CA ALA A 729 28.75 -3.44 4.13
C ALA A 729 27.67 -3.70 5.21
N MET A 730 26.78 -4.66 4.97
CA MET A 730 25.68 -4.98 5.88
C MET A 730 26.07 -5.90 7.04
N ARG A 731 27.24 -6.54 6.96
CA ARG A 731 27.75 -7.50 7.95
C ARG A 731 29.14 -7.09 8.44
N ALA A 732 29.30 -5.83 8.83
CA ALA A 732 30.61 -5.26 9.15
C ALA A 732 31.22 -5.76 10.48
N SER A 733 30.40 -6.24 11.43
CA SER A 733 30.91 -6.80 12.69
C SER A 733 31.42 -8.23 12.50
N GLN A 734 32.75 -8.40 12.53
CA GLN A 734 33.40 -9.70 12.45
C GLN A 734 33.08 -10.56 13.67
N THR A 735 32.95 -9.93 14.84
CA THR A 735 32.59 -10.59 16.08
C THR A 735 31.18 -11.18 15.99
N LEU A 736 30.19 -10.39 15.56
CA LEU A 736 28.82 -10.89 15.36
C LEU A 736 28.76 -11.99 14.30
N ASN A 737 29.43 -11.81 13.16
CA ASN A 737 29.46 -12.82 12.10
C ASN A 737 30.01 -14.17 12.59
N SER A 738 31.06 -14.14 13.40
CA SER A 738 31.70 -15.34 13.94
C SER A 738 30.76 -16.07 14.90
N ILE A 739 30.04 -15.35 15.77
CA ILE A 739 29.05 -15.92 16.70
C ILE A 739 27.85 -16.50 15.95
N ILE A 740 27.32 -15.81 14.93
CA ILE A 740 26.16 -16.28 14.16
C ILE A 740 26.51 -17.48 13.26
N SER A 741 27.77 -17.61 12.85
CA SER A 741 28.22 -18.71 11.97
C SER A 741 28.66 -19.97 12.73
N SER A 742 28.85 -19.88 14.06
CA SER A 742 29.18 -21.02 14.94
C SER A 742 27.93 -21.77 15.40
#